data_AF-A0AAN7TC72-F1
#
_entry.id   AF-A0AAN7TC72-F1
#
_cell.length_a   1.000
_cell.length_b   1.000
_cell.length_c   1.000
_cell.angle_alpha   90.00
_cell.angle_beta   90.00
_cell.angle_gamma   90.00
#
_symmetry.space_group_name_H-M   'P 1'
#
loop_
_entity.id
_entity.type
_entity.pdbx_description
1 polymer ?
#
loop_
_entity_poly.entity_id
_entity_poly.type
_entity_poly.pdbx_seq_one_letter_code
_entity_poly.pdbx_strand_id
1 'polypeptide(L)'
;MELVVRYAVRREPLLLTKCAFCNWQLPADDQSSLVVNQPALLQHMASAHLKILALNSLPSARSGSSASENYRRELITSVPLENAEDASPNPDAPTLTQIEQAARAIYVPNDVFVPRWIAQQHAAEDPVTDGQVSDALQDKPLMPQVYILLMGPTGVGKSTFIRTASGDERVGIGHGLNSYTIDVEAFEFEHAGYRVTLLDTPGFNDTHRGETEVLQSIAEYLELAYRKSVHGGLAGIIYLHSILDVPMSGSGLRNIRMFKKLIGQDALRKVVLVTARWGQVAKLGDLKRAESRELELRENFWAPMIQRGSRVARFDDTKGSALAIIMSLIGQQTVSQESVVLQIQSELADRKLPLAATAAGMIINDETNRLEKKYREELSNMQREMEEALAQRDVEVQEALQEAMEEHQRKLERVQAESQRLRGQPHPAIEENQPSLQGVQAINDLPQGQPHVSNQEEQGSVPPIPDPLTQASNRHRLIVVVEYGAACSGIAYVIGDKTTVEDISFVRTWPGRNGEWKVPTCIAYAEENIRLALRDNVWGYQVESAMLSCSWTKLLLDRGEQGHTERLPGWVADVDKRGICRVPSNKTAQQVCSDFLRELYRHLHHTLAKLMSDRELEATPMDCWIPVPAVFSQRAVHALMEAARTAGFGSRAGDTISVITEPEAAALAALYEYTMPDSLKPLKQGETVMICDCGGATTDTTTYKLTEITPRLEFQEACILCGSLDLDRDFYELMWWRFGEAFEKSTTGSHKEPGERFQQSWNRLKRTFTGREISDEHEVGYLVMPGVEDSQYYDARKNIVMLSSEDMKDVFAPVVDRIIKLLSTQQAEVEEKLGKRLDYIILVGGLAESEYLYSRLELYCTVISVQLLRPKYPQTAVMRGAALRAMQDINPKIRRHRRHYGVVTNMLFREGIDRRSQRFYSATEGGYQCRDRMLWLIHKGDEMLPQMKREARLNFSLTEDNMWRYETELYACSSDRAPEHRDDPGVESVGRIVTDFSQVDRSLLRFKRDYLVIGRKTCMLELTLRMKYRSQTGDLELTSLVGDAVLSTAIINLSGIVDS
;
A
#
# COMPACT_ATOMS: atom_id res chain seq x y z
N MET A 1 -22.14 33.49 4.29
CA MET A 1 -23.35 33.60 3.44
C MET A 1 -23.01 34.04 2.02
N GLU A 2 -22.25 35.12 1.82
CA GLU A 2 -21.82 35.57 0.48
C GLU A 2 -21.05 34.49 -0.30
N LEU A 3 -20.22 33.69 0.38
CA LEU A 3 -19.51 32.53 -0.21
C LEU A 3 -20.44 31.41 -0.71
N VAL A 4 -21.57 31.16 -0.02
CA VAL A 4 -22.52 30.09 -0.39
C VAL A 4 -23.37 30.53 -1.59
N VAL A 5 -23.69 31.82 -1.68
CA VAL A 5 -24.40 32.41 -2.83
C VAL A 5 -23.49 32.44 -4.07
N ARG A 6 -22.19 32.76 -3.91
CA ARG A 6 -21.21 32.64 -5.01
C ARG A 6 -21.01 31.20 -5.48
N TYR A 7 -21.14 30.22 -4.57
CA TYR A 7 -21.05 28.79 -4.88
C TYR A 7 -22.27 28.28 -5.68
N ALA A 8 -23.48 28.72 -5.34
CA ALA A 8 -24.71 28.33 -6.03
C ALA A 8 -24.86 28.95 -7.43
N VAL A 9 -24.44 30.21 -7.61
CA VAL A 9 -24.60 30.95 -8.89
C VAL A 9 -23.61 30.49 -9.96
N ARG A 10 -22.48 29.85 -9.60
CA ARG A 10 -21.43 29.45 -10.55
C ARG A 10 -21.62 28.08 -11.20
N ARG A 11 -22.40 27.16 -10.62
CA ARG A 11 -22.44 25.77 -11.09
C ARG A 11 -23.64 25.38 -11.95
N GLU A 12 -24.82 25.99 -11.80
CA GLU A 12 -26.01 25.55 -12.58
C GLU A 12 -27.05 26.67 -12.83
N PRO A 13 -27.14 27.25 -14.04
CA PRO A 13 -28.15 28.28 -14.33
C PRO A 13 -29.59 27.74 -14.52
N LEU A 14 -29.81 26.42 -14.54
CA LEU A 14 -31.05 25.81 -15.06
C LEU A 14 -31.92 25.05 -14.04
N LEU A 15 -31.56 25.01 -12.76
CA LEU A 15 -32.28 24.22 -11.74
C LEU A 15 -33.10 25.05 -10.73
N LEU A 16 -33.55 26.25 -11.11
CA LEU A 16 -34.46 27.08 -10.31
C LEU A 16 -35.93 26.96 -10.74
N THR A 17 -36.46 25.74 -10.92
CA THR A 17 -37.90 25.59 -11.23
C THR A 17 -38.70 24.53 -10.46
N LYS A 18 -38.17 23.80 -9.48
CA LYS A 18 -39.04 23.01 -8.55
C LYS A 18 -38.29 22.48 -7.32
N CYS A 19 -38.57 23.02 -6.14
CA CYS A 19 -38.33 22.32 -4.87
C CYS A 19 -39.57 21.48 -4.54
N ALA A 20 -39.43 20.15 -4.54
CA ALA A 20 -40.55 19.21 -4.39
C ALA A 20 -41.19 19.15 -2.98
N PHE A 21 -40.80 20.02 -2.05
CA PHE A 21 -41.26 19.96 -0.65
C PHE A 21 -42.07 21.18 -0.16
N CYS A 22 -42.09 22.31 -0.88
CA CYS A 22 -42.78 23.52 -0.42
C CYS A 22 -43.83 24.11 -1.39
N ASN A 23 -44.00 23.53 -2.59
CA ASN A 23 -45.03 23.90 -3.57
C ASN A 23 -45.20 25.42 -3.83
N TRP A 24 -44.12 26.21 -3.71
CA TRP A 24 -44.14 27.65 -3.94
C TRP A 24 -43.66 27.97 -5.36
N GLN A 25 -44.44 28.75 -6.12
CA GLN A 25 -44.13 29.20 -7.48
C GLN A 25 -43.88 30.71 -7.47
N LEU A 26 -42.78 31.14 -8.11
CA LEU A 26 -42.52 32.55 -8.40
C LEU A 26 -43.45 33.03 -9.54
N PRO A 27 -44.09 34.22 -9.43
CA PRO A 27 -44.79 34.85 -10.54
C PRO A 27 -43.83 35.18 -11.69
N ALA A 28 -44.31 35.06 -12.93
CA ALA A 28 -43.49 35.01 -14.15
C ALA A 28 -42.84 36.34 -14.58
N ASP A 29 -43.12 37.47 -13.92
CA ASP A 29 -42.84 38.79 -14.50
C ASP A 29 -41.55 39.47 -14.00
N ASP A 30 -40.72 38.82 -13.18
CA ASP A 30 -39.57 39.49 -12.53
C ASP A 30 -38.23 38.72 -12.65
N GLN A 31 -37.89 38.23 -13.85
CA GLN A 31 -36.62 37.54 -14.12
C GLN A 31 -35.44 38.42 -14.58
N SER A 32 -35.58 39.74 -14.62
CA SER A 32 -34.51 40.64 -15.11
C SER A 32 -33.86 41.54 -14.05
N SER A 33 -34.27 41.46 -12.78
CA SER A 33 -33.65 42.23 -11.68
C SER A 33 -33.37 41.38 -10.45
N LEU A 34 -32.27 40.62 -10.47
CA LEU A 34 -31.72 39.95 -9.28
C LEU A 34 -30.25 40.33 -9.07
N VAL A 35 -30.03 41.62 -8.85
CA VAL A 35 -28.94 42.13 -8.01
C VAL A 35 -29.61 43.02 -6.99
N VAL A 36 -29.31 42.77 -5.70
CA VAL A 36 -29.57 43.58 -4.48
C VAL A 36 -30.36 42.83 -3.39
N ASN A 37 -29.61 42.49 -2.33
CA ASN A 37 -29.98 42.41 -0.91
C ASN A 37 -31.46 42.32 -0.53
N GLN A 38 -31.95 41.11 -0.27
CA GLN A 38 -33.07 40.90 0.65
C GLN A 38 -32.65 40.00 1.83
N PRO A 39 -32.24 40.59 2.97
CA PRO A 39 -31.81 39.86 4.17
C PRO A 39 -32.89 38.92 4.74
N ALA A 40 -34.17 39.26 4.57
CA ALA A 40 -35.30 38.51 5.14
C ALA A 40 -35.46 37.11 4.53
N LEU A 41 -35.19 36.94 3.23
CA LEU A 41 -35.27 35.65 2.53
C LEU A 41 -34.13 34.71 2.98
N LEU A 42 -32.92 35.26 3.15
CA LEU A 42 -31.75 34.54 3.68
C LEU A 42 -31.95 34.11 5.15
N GLN A 43 -32.61 34.94 5.96
CA GLN A 43 -32.94 34.61 7.35
C GLN A 43 -33.98 33.47 7.44
N HIS A 44 -35.00 33.48 6.58
CA HIS A 44 -36.02 32.43 6.55
C HIS A 44 -35.44 31.08 6.10
N MET A 45 -34.59 31.06 5.06
CA MET A 45 -33.94 29.83 4.59
C MET A 45 -32.95 29.28 5.62
N ALA A 46 -32.19 30.15 6.31
CA ALA A 46 -31.29 29.74 7.39
C ALA A 46 -32.05 29.18 8.61
N SER A 47 -33.18 29.79 8.99
CA SER A 47 -34.03 29.31 10.07
C SER A 47 -34.64 27.93 9.77
N ALA A 48 -35.09 27.71 8.53
CA ALA A 48 -35.59 26.42 8.08
C ALA A 48 -34.49 25.33 8.09
N HIS A 49 -33.28 25.66 7.63
CA HIS A 49 -32.16 24.72 7.60
C HIS A 49 -31.64 24.36 8.99
N LEU A 50 -31.59 25.34 9.92
CA LEU A 50 -31.21 25.11 11.31
C LEU A 50 -32.26 24.27 12.06
N LYS A 51 -33.56 24.43 11.76
CA LYS A 51 -34.62 23.58 12.32
C LYS A 51 -34.55 22.14 11.83
N ILE A 52 -34.17 21.91 10.56
CA ILE A 52 -33.93 20.57 10.00
C ILE A 52 -32.73 19.90 10.67
N LEU A 53 -31.64 20.64 10.89
CA LEU A 53 -30.46 20.16 11.61
C LEU A 53 -30.75 19.86 13.09
N ALA A 54 -31.61 20.64 13.74
CA ALA A 54 -32.06 20.40 15.12
C ALA A 54 -33.01 19.18 15.24
N LEU A 55 -33.80 18.90 14.20
CA LEU A 55 -34.65 17.70 14.15
C LEU A 55 -33.84 16.41 13.93
N ASN A 56 -32.73 16.49 13.20
CA ASN A 56 -31.85 15.36 12.90
C ASN A 56 -30.84 15.04 14.02
N SER A 57 -30.68 15.92 15.01
CA SER A 57 -29.73 15.75 16.13
C SER A 57 -30.37 15.19 17.41
N LEU A 58 -31.66 14.85 17.41
CA LEU A 58 -32.30 14.19 18.55
C LEU A 58 -31.98 12.68 18.57
N PRO A 59 -31.44 12.12 19.68
CA PRO A 59 -31.12 10.70 19.77
C PRO A 59 -32.38 9.83 19.77
N SER A 60 -32.32 8.67 19.09
CA SER A 60 -33.41 7.70 19.09
C SER A 60 -33.61 7.10 20.48
N ALA A 61 -34.73 7.44 21.14
CA ALA A 61 -35.09 6.84 22.40
C ALA A 61 -35.60 5.41 22.17
N ARG A 62 -34.83 4.42 22.63
CA ARG A 62 -35.30 3.04 22.84
C ARG A 62 -36.29 3.01 24.02
N SER A 63 -37.56 3.31 23.77
CA SER A 63 -38.71 2.76 24.52
C SER A 63 -40.02 3.32 23.96
N GLY A 64 -40.91 2.43 23.54
CA GLY A 64 -42.19 2.78 22.91
C GLY A 64 -43.20 3.32 23.92
N SER A 65 -43.38 4.64 23.96
CA SER A 65 -44.58 5.27 24.51
C SER A 65 -45.14 6.30 23.53
N SER A 66 -46.46 6.22 23.30
CA SER A 66 -47.24 6.99 22.32
C SER A 66 -47.33 8.50 22.59
N ALA A 67 -46.66 9.01 23.63
CA ALA A 67 -46.66 10.42 24.00
C ALA A 67 -45.68 11.27 23.16
N SER A 68 -44.58 10.68 22.64
CA SER A 68 -43.57 11.44 21.88
C SER A 68 -44.00 11.78 20.45
N GLU A 69 -44.95 11.00 19.90
CA GLU A 69 -45.42 11.14 18.52
C GLU A 69 -46.52 12.21 18.38
N ASN A 70 -47.32 12.42 19.45
CA ASN A 70 -48.27 13.53 19.53
C ASN A 70 -47.58 14.89 19.71
N TYR A 71 -46.48 14.94 20.48
CA TYR A 71 -45.68 16.17 20.64
C TYR A 71 -44.99 16.60 19.33
N ARG A 72 -44.57 15.62 18.49
CA ARG A 72 -44.04 15.90 17.14
C ARG A 72 -45.10 16.42 16.17
N ARG A 73 -46.36 15.97 16.29
CA ARG A 73 -47.45 16.44 15.42
C ARG A 73 -47.96 17.85 15.78
N GLU A 74 -47.99 18.21 17.06
CA GLU A 74 -48.36 19.57 17.48
C GLU A 74 -47.33 20.62 17.03
N LEU A 75 -46.03 20.31 17.07
CA LEU A 75 -44.96 21.20 16.58
C LEU A 75 -44.97 21.46 15.06
N ILE A 76 -45.61 20.60 14.29
CA ILE A 76 -45.72 20.72 12.82
C ILE A 76 -46.96 21.53 12.40
N THR A 77 -47.94 21.75 13.28
CA THR A 77 -49.27 22.26 12.89
C THR A 77 -49.65 23.65 13.40
N SER A 78 -48.78 24.34 14.16
CA SER A 78 -49.07 25.70 14.65
C SER A 78 -48.05 26.74 14.23
N VAL A 79 -48.24 27.40 13.06
CA VAL A 79 -48.12 28.87 12.83
C VAL A 79 -48.71 29.18 11.44
N PRO A 80 -49.65 30.14 11.29
CA PRO A 80 -50.25 30.51 10.01
C PRO A 80 -49.33 31.40 9.15
N LEU A 81 -49.37 31.19 7.83
CA LEU A 81 -48.75 32.05 6.81
C LEU A 81 -49.67 33.25 6.53
N GLU A 82 -49.50 34.36 7.27
CA GLU A 82 -50.07 35.64 6.85
C GLU A 82 -49.06 36.79 6.99
N ASN A 83 -48.80 37.42 5.85
CA ASN A 83 -48.35 38.79 5.59
C ASN A 83 -47.37 39.44 6.60
N ALA A 84 -46.07 39.36 6.28
CA ALA A 84 -45.02 40.11 6.97
C ALA A 84 -44.54 41.30 6.11
N GLU A 85 -45.37 42.34 5.98
CA GLU A 85 -44.89 43.67 5.57
C GLU A 85 -44.83 44.68 6.74
N ASP A 86 -45.35 44.38 7.94
CA ASP A 86 -45.34 45.32 9.06
C ASP A 86 -45.05 44.65 10.43
N ALA A 87 -43.81 44.28 10.70
CA ALA A 87 -43.40 43.86 12.05
C ALA A 87 -42.08 44.51 12.48
N SER A 88 -42.18 45.53 13.34
CA SER A 88 -41.06 46.12 14.07
C SER A 88 -40.34 45.08 14.96
N PRO A 89 -39.01 45.20 15.18
CA PRO A 89 -38.22 44.18 15.87
C PRO A 89 -38.64 44.03 17.33
N ASN A 90 -38.87 42.78 17.74
CA ASN A 90 -39.19 42.40 19.12
C ASN A 90 -37.97 42.65 20.04
N PRO A 91 -38.09 43.50 21.08
CA PRO A 91 -36.99 43.83 21.99
C PRO A 91 -36.58 42.68 22.93
N ASP A 92 -37.33 41.58 22.97
CA ASP A 92 -37.04 40.41 23.85
C ASP A 92 -36.31 39.26 23.12
N ALA A 93 -35.81 39.46 21.89
CA ALA A 93 -35.04 38.45 21.19
C ALA A 93 -33.61 38.32 21.78
N PRO A 94 -33.15 37.10 22.14
CA PRO A 94 -31.85 36.93 22.77
C PRO A 94 -30.72 37.39 21.84
N THR A 95 -29.80 38.17 22.38
CA THR A 95 -28.65 38.70 21.64
C THR A 95 -27.67 37.59 21.26
N LEU A 96 -26.89 37.80 20.20
CA LEU A 96 -25.90 36.83 19.71
C LEU A 96 -24.94 36.36 20.82
N THR A 97 -24.62 37.26 21.75
CA THR A 97 -23.80 37.00 22.94
C THR A 97 -24.47 36.06 23.95
N GLN A 98 -25.80 36.14 24.11
CA GLN A 98 -26.57 35.23 24.96
C GLN A 98 -26.70 33.84 24.34
N ILE A 99 -26.75 33.76 23.01
CA ILE A 99 -26.73 32.50 22.25
C ILE A 99 -25.34 31.84 22.34
N GLU A 100 -24.26 32.63 22.27
CA GLU A 100 -22.89 32.15 22.46
C GLU A 100 -22.60 31.69 23.90
N GLN A 101 -23.18 32.36 24.91
CA GLN A 101 -23.09 31.93 26.31
C GLN A 101 -23.87 30.63 26.57
N ALA A 102 -25.05 30.47 25.95
CA ALA A 102 -25.79 29.20 26.00
C ALA A 102 -25.06 28.06 25.27
N ALA A 103 -24.38 28.35 24.16
CA ALA A 103 -23.56 27.38 23.44
C ALA A 103 -22.30 26.96 24.21
N ARG A 104 -21.71 27.86 25.01
CA ARG A 104 -20.58 27.54 25.92
C ARG A 104 -20.98 26.67 27.11
N ALA A 105 -22.27 26.62 27.47
CA ALA A 105 -22.77 25.75 28.55
C ALA A 105 -22.96 24.28 28.14
N ILE A 106 -22.80 23.94 26.85
CA ILE A 106 -23.02 22.58 26.31
C ILE A 106 -21.69 21.83 26.06
N TYR A 107 -20.54 22.46 26.33
CA TYR A 107 -19.22 21.82 26.26
C TYR A 107 -18.62 21.66 27.66
N VAL A 108 -18.80 20.49 28.26
CA VAL A 108 -18.07 20.07 29.47
C VAL A 108 -16.96 19.10 29.04
N PRO A 109 -15.68 19.34 29.38
CA PRO A 109 -14.61 18.37 29.15
C PRO A 109 -14.87 17.08 29.92
N ASN A 110 -14.50 15.95 29.33
CA ASN A 110 -14.54 14.62 29.96
C ASN A 110 -13.59 14.57 31.17
N ASP A 111 -14.11 14.85 32.36
CA ASP A 111 -13.43 14.55 33.62
C ASP A 111 -13.81 13.16 34.16
N VAL A 112 -12.77 12.38 34.38
CA VAL A 112 -12.54 11.46 35.53
C VAL A 112 -13.78 10.90 36.22
N PHE A 113 -14.07 9.63 35.95
CA PHE A 113 -15.01 8.83 36.73
C PHE A 113 -14.40 8.49 38.10
N VAL A 114 -14.79 9.21 39.15
CA VAL A 114 -14.58 8.81 40.56
C VAL A 114 -15.87 8.14 41.05
N PRO A 115 -15.86 6.84 41.42
CA PRO A 115 -17.06 6.17 41.90
C PRO A 115 -17.59 6.77 43.22
N ARG A 116 -18.92 6.92 43.27
CA ARG A 116 -19.73 7.60 44.29
C ARG A 116 -19.64 7.07 45.75
N TRP A 117 -18.82 6.06 46.05
CA TRP A 117 -18.67 5.52 47.42
C TRP A 117 -17.56 6.19 48.24
N ILE A 118 -16.70 7.01 47.62
CA ILE A 118 -15.62 7.74 48.31
C ILE A 118 -16.13 9.02 49.02
N ALA A 119 -17.31 9.52 48.67
CA ALA A 119 -17.84 10.78 49.21
C ALA A 119 -18.66 10.63 50.51
N GLN A 120 -18.78 9.45 51.11
CA GLN A 120 -19.66 9.19 52.26
C GLN A 120 -18.95 8.85 53.59
N GLN A 121 -17.63 9.00 53.70
CA GLN A 121 -16.91 8.76 54.98
C GLN A 121 -16.33 10.01 55.68
N HIS A 122 -16.67 11.22 55.24
CA HIS A 122 -16.26 12.45 55.93
C HIS A 122 -17.47 13.31 56.32
N ALA A 123 -18.30 12.81 57.22
CA ALA A 123 -19.34 13.62 57.89
C ALA A 123 -19.83 12.95 59.19
N ALA A 124 -18.95 12.86 60.20
CA ALA A 124 -19.20 12.73 61.65
C ALA A 124 -17.78 12.64 62.27
N GLU A 125 -17.37 13.32 63.34
CA GLU A 125 -18.01 13.54 64.64
C GLU A 125 -17.40 14.78 65.34
N ASP A 126 -18.19 15.39 66.22
CA ASP A 126 -17.82 16.38 67.23
C ASP A 126 -17.17 15.72 68.49
N PRO A 127 -16.56 16.49 69.41
CA PRO A 127 -15.51 16.00 70.31
C PRO A 127 -16.03 15.47 71.66
N VAL A 128 -15.44 14.39 72.18
CA VAL A 128 -15.57 13.97 73.59
C VAL A 128 -14.23 13.53 74.18
N THR A 129 -14.06 13.97 75.43
CA THR A 129 -12.93 13.90 76.35
C THR A 129 -12.61 12.51 76.93
N ASP A 130 -11.31 12.33 77.18
CA ASP A 130 -10.60 11.68 78.30
C ASP A 130 -11.25 10.56 79.14
N GLY A 131 -10.53 9.45 79.31
CA GLY A 131 -10.73 8.49 80.40
C GLY A 131 -10.81 7.00 80.01
N GLN A 132 -9.66 6.32 80.16
CA GLN A 132 -9.49 4.91 80.56
C GLN A 132 -10.27 3.79 79.83
N VAL A 133 -9.56 2.85 79.20
CA VAL A 133 -9.45 1.44 79.65
C VAL A 133 -8.39 0.72 78.80
N SER A 134 -7.59 -0.05 79.53
CA SER A 134 -6.43 -0.88 79.20
C SER A 134 -6.73 -2.13 78.36
N ASP A 135 -5.66 -2.56 77.66
CA ASP A 135 -5.30 -3.94 77.31
C ASP A 135 -6.22 -4.77 76.41
N ALA A 136 -6.05 -4.56 75.10
CA ALA A 136 -5.99 -5.64 74.12
C ALA A 136 -4.93 -5.31 73.06
N LEU A 137 -3.69 -5.72 73.30
CA LEU A 137 -2.64 -5.72 72.29
C LEU A 137 -2.80 -6.91 71.34
N GLN A 138 -2.54 -6.63 70.06
CA GLN A 138 -2.19 -7.57 68.96
C GLN A 138 -3.31 -8.24 68.18
N ASP A 139 -3.90 -7.47 67.25
CA ASP A 139 -3.88 -7.82 65.81
C ASP A 139 -4.22 -6.57 64.99
N LYS A 140 -3.20 -5.85 64.51
CA LYS A 140 -3.40 -4.87 63.44
C LYS A 140 -3.59 -5.68 62.15
N PRO A 141 -4.67 -5.49 61.38
CA PRO A 141 -4.78 -6.13 60.07
C PRO A 141 -3.56 -5.72 59.23
N LEU A 142 -2.78 -6.71 58.77
CA LEU A 142 -1.68 -6.46 57.84
C LEU A 142 -2.27 -5.76 56.61
N MET A 143 -1.77 -4.56 56.31
CA MET A 143 -2.20 -3.85 55.09
C MET A 143 -1.94 -4.75 53.88
N PRO A 144 -2.90 -4.91 52.96
CA PRO A 144 -2.73 -5.73 51.77
C PRO A 144 -1.56 -5.21 50.92
N GLN A 145 -0.63 -6.11 50.59
CA GLN A 145 0.55 -5.81 49.78
C GLN A 145 0.24 -5.98 48.30
N VAL A 146 0.67 -5.02 47.49
CA VAL A 146 0.39 -4.93 46.05
C VAL A 146 1.70 -4.74 45.30
N TYR A 147 1.95 -5.59 44.30
CA TYR A 147 3.15 -5.51 43.46
C TYR A 147 2.79 -5.01 42.06
N ILE A 148 3.51 -4.00 41.58
CA ILE A 148 3.31 -3.43 40.25
C ILE A 148 4.64 -3.40 39.51
N LEU A 149 4.65 -3.96 38.31
CA LEU A 149 5.84 -4.02 37.47
C LEU A 149 5.89 -2.82 36.52
N LEU A 150 7.02 -2.09 36.49
CA LEU A 150 7.23 -1.00 35.54
C LEU A 150 8.09 -1.48 34.38
N MET A 151 7.59 -1.33 33.16
CA MET A 151 8.29 -1.66 31.92
C MET A 151 8.32 -0.46 30.97
N GLY A 152 9.31 -0.42 30.08
CA GLY A 152 9.39 0.61 29.04
C GLY A 152 10.82 0.87 28.59
N PRO A 153 11.03 1.59 27.48
CA PRO A 153 12.37 1.86 26.96
C PRO A 153 13.29 2.58 27.96
N THR A 154 14.60 2.52 27.73
CA THR A 154 15.58 3.28 28.52
C THR A 154 15.34 4.79 28.38
N GLY A 155 15.47 5.54 29.48
CA GLY A 155 15.28 6.99 29.51
C GLY A 155 13.82 7.48 29.53
N VAL A 156 12.82 6.60 29.39
CA VAL A 156 11.40 6.99 29.26
C VAL A 156 10.79 7.70 30.48
N GLY A 157 11.43 7.59 31.65
CA GLY A 157 10.97 8.19 32.90
C GLY A 157 10.48 7.21 33.97
N LYS A 158 10.88 5.92 33.92
CA LYS A 158 10.51 4.91 34.93
C LYS A 158 10.93 5.31 36.35
N SER A 159 12.20 5.63 36.56
CA SER A 159 12.72 6.07 37.86
C SER A 159 12.11 7.41 38.30
N THR A 160 11.77 8.30 37.35
CA THR A 160 11.01 9.53 37.62
C THR A 160 9.61 9.20 38.13
N PHE A 161 8.91 8.25 37.52
CA PHE A 161 7.59 7.78 37.97
C PHE A 161 7.68 7.21 39.39
N ILE A 162 8.67 6.34 39.68
CA ILE A 162 8.85 5.73 41.00
C ILE A 162 9.11 6.80 42.05
N ARG A 163 10.09 7.69 41.84
CA ARG A 163 10.39 8.79 42.77
C ARG A 163 9.15 9.67 43.02
N THR A 164 8.40 9.96 41.96
CA THR A 164 7.21 10.82 42.04
C THR A 164 6.07 10.15 42.82
N ALA A 165 5.89 8.83 42.65
CA ALA A 165 4.89 8.04 43.37
C ALA A 165 5.26 7.85 44.85
N SER A 166 6.48 7.36 45.12
CA SER A 166 6.93 7.01 46.47
C SER A 166 7.33 8.23 47.31
N GLY A 167 7.84 9.29 46.66
CA GLY A 167 8.48 10.41 47.34
C GLY A 167 9.87 10.09 47.89
N ASP A 168 10.46 8.95 47.52
CA ASP A 168 11.78 8.52 48.01
C ASP A 168 12.91 9.20 47.21
N GLU A 169 13.62 10.13 47.85
CA GLU A 169 14.72 10.88 47.23
C GLU A 169 15.95 10.00 46.92
N ARG A 170 16.05 8.80 47.50
CA ARG A 170 17.14 7.83 47.29
C ARG A 170 17.10 7.18 45.90
N VAL A 171 15.96 7.24 45.20
CA VAL A 171 15.80 6.75 43.82
C VAL A 171 16.66 7.61 42.89
N GLY A 172 17.82 7.17 42.44
CA GLY A 172 18.72 7.98 41.59
C GLY A 172 18.07 8.41 40.27
N ILE A 173 18.01 9.73 39.98
CA ILE A 173 17.60 10.26 38.67
C ILE A 173 18.84 10.87 38.00
N GLY A 174 19.39 10.18 37.00
CA GLY A 174 20.45 10.71 36.16
C GLY A 174 19.90 11.62 35.06
N HIS A 175 20.48 12.81 34.87
CA HIS A 175 20.20 13.70 33.72
C HIS A 175 21.16 13.47 32.53
N GLY A 176 21.79 12.30 32.44
CA GLY A 176 22.72 11.90 31.37
C GLY A 176 22.35 10.57 30.70
N LEU A 177 22.98 10.27 29.57
CA LEU A 177 22.76 9.08 28.70
C LEU A 177 23.14 7.72 29.32
N ASN A 178 23.58 7.67 30.59
CA ASN A 178 23.97 6.43 31.26
C ASN A 178 22.78 5.88 32.08
N SER A 179 22.37 4.65 31.80
CA SER A 179 21.38 3.90 32.59
C SER A 179 22.00 3.46 33.92
N TYR A 180 21.30 3.68 35.03
CA TYR A 180 21.78 3.39 36.39
C TYR A 180 21.22 2.08 36.99
N THR A 181 20.35 1.36 36.30
CA THR A 181 19.66 0.17 36.86
C THR A 181 20.26 -1.12 36.29
N ILE A 182 21.06 -1.83 37.10
CA ILE A 182 21.75 -3.07 36.72
C ILE A 182 20.87 -4.30 37.00
N ASP A 183 20.05 -4.27 38.06
CA ASP A 183 19.14 -5.36 38.47
C ASP A 183 17.71 -4.84 38.71
N VAL A 184 16.71 -5.74 38.79
CA VAL A 184 15.32 -5.35 39.13
C VAL A 184 15.27 -4.87 40.59
N GLU A 185 14.93 -3.60 40.80
CA GLU A 185 14.86 -2.99 42.13
C GLU A 185 13.42 -2.82 42.62
N ALA A 186 13.17 -3.05 43.91
CA ALA A 186 11.85 -2.93 44.52
C ALA A 186 11.77 -1.71 45.44
N PHE A 187 10.75 -0.88 45.23
CA PHE A 187 10.51 0.33 46.02
C PHE A 187 9.16 0.28 46.71
N GLU A 188 9.17 0.29 48.03
CA GLU A 188 7.96 0.15 48.86
C GLU A 188 7.50 1.47 49.46
N PHE A 189 6.20 1.73 49.41
CA PHE A 189 5.56 2.84 50.12
C PHE A 189 4.10 2.53 50.43
N GLU A 190 3.51 3.28 51.36
CA GLU A 190 2.11 3.12 51.76
C GLU A 190 1.22 4.18 51.08
N HIS A 191 0.10 3.75 50.50
CA HIS A 191 -0.88 4.65 49.89
C HIS A 191 -2.28 4.07 49.95
N ALA A 192 -3.27 4.89 50.34
CA ALA A 192 -4.70 4.55 50.38
C ALA A 192 -5.03 3.22 51.09
N GLY A 193 -4.29 2.88 52.16
CA GLY A 193 -4.48 1.65 52.93
C GLY A 193 -3.81 0.40 52.36
N TYR A 194 -3.00 0.54 51.30
CA TYR A 194 -2.23 -0.54 50.67
C TYR A 194 -0.73 -0.30 50.88
N ARG A 195 0.03 -1.41 51.00
CA ARG A 195 1.48 -1.39 50.87
C ARG A 195 1.84 -1.66 49.40
N VAL A 196 2.26 -0.63 48.68
CA VAL A 196 2.57 -0.70 47.25
C VAL A 196 4.07 -0.91 47.07
N THR A 197 4.42 -1.97 46.35
CA THR A 197 5.78 -2.28 45.92
C THR A 197 5.88 -2.08 44.40
N LEU A 198 6.64 -1.08 43.97
CA LEU A 198 6.95 -0.85 42.55
C LEU A 198 8.25 -1.54 42.18
N LEU A 199 8.22 -2.33 41.11
CA LEU A 199 9.37 -3.06 40.61
C LEU A 199 9.94 -2.33 39.38
N ASP A 200 11.11 -1.73 39.51
CA ASP A 200 11.81 -1.06 38.41
C ASP A 200 12.55 -2.12 37.58
N THR A 201 12.21 -2.24 36.30
CA THR A 201 12.96 -3.10 35.39
C THR A 201 14.00 -2.30 34.61
N PRO A 202 15.14 -2.91 34.22
CA PRO A 202 16.01 -2.34 33.20
C PRO A 202 15.21 -1.95 31.94
N GLY A 203 15.62 -0.87 31.27
CA GLY A 203 14.93 -0.40 30.08
C GLY A 203 15.26 -1.23 28.84
N PHE A 204 14.27 -1.45 27.97
CA PHE A 204 14.52 -1.99 26.63
C PHE A 204 15.27 -0.95 25.79
N ASN A 205 16.26 -1.36 25.00
CA ASN A 205 17.10 -0.49 24.16
C ASN A 205 18.10 0.38 24.96
N ASP A 206 18.93 -0.26 25.77
CA ASP A 206 20.06 0.36 26.49
C ASP A 206 21.29 0.52 25.57
N THR A 207 22.03 1.61 25.72
CA THR A 207 23.25 1.89 24.93
C THR A 207 24.46 1.06 25.40
N HIS A 208 24.40 0.52 26.63
CA HIS A 208 25.50 -0.21 27.25
C HIS A 208 25.21 -1.71 27.50
N ARG A 209 23.97 -2.17 27.34
CA ARG A 209 23.55 -3.57 27.57
C ARG A 209 22.86 -4.17 26.36
N GLY A 210 23.18 -5.43 26.06
CA GLY A 210 22.50 -6.21 25.04
C GLY A 210 21.07 -6.57 25.44
N GLU A 211 20.16 -6.61 24.48
CA GLU A 211 18.72 -6.83 24.76
C GLU A 211 18.43 -8.24 25.28
N THR A 212 19.31 -9.20 24.95
CA THR A 212 19.33 -10.54 25.56
C THR A 212 19.50 -10.48 27.08
N GLU A 213 20.39 -9.60 27.59
CA GLU A 213 20.62 -9.47 29.03
C GLU A 213 19.43 -8.84 29.75
N VAL A 214 18.78 -7.85 29.11
CA VAL A 214 17.58 -7.20 29.64
C VAL A 214 16.42 -8.20 29.70
N LEU A 215 16.23 -8.99 28.63
CA LEU A 215 15.21 -10.03 28.60
C LEU A 215 15.47 -11.10 29.67
N GLN A 216 16.72 -11.54 29.81
CA GLN A 216 17.13 -12.53 30.80
C GLN A 216 16.87 -12.04 32.23
N SER A 217 17.28 -10.83 32.57
CA SER A 217 17.08 -10.26 33.92
C SER A 217 15.60 -10.16 34.30
N ILE A 218 14.75 -9.75 33.34
CA ILE A 218 13.29 -9.67 33.53
C ILE A 218 12.68 -11.07 33.68
N ALA A 219 13.09 -12.01 32.84
CA ALA A 219 12.63 -13.39 32.85
C ALA A 219 12.95 -14.11 34.17
N GLU A 220 14.20 -14.05 34.62
CA GLU A 220 14.68 -14.66 35.87
C GLU A 220 13.92 -14.13 37.09
N TYR A 221 13.73 -12.81 37.15
CA TYR A 221 12.97 -12.19 38.24
C TYR A 221 11.51 -12.64 38.24
N LEU A 222 10.84 -12.60 37.08
CA LEU A 222 9.43 -12.98 36.94
C LEU A 222 9.21 -14.46 37.25
N GLU A 223 10.15 -15.33 36.88
CA GLU A 223 10.13 -16.76 37.20
C GLU A 223 10.34 -17.01 38.69
N LEU A 224 11.33 -16.36 39.32
CA LEU A 224 11.61 -16.47 40.76
C LEU A 224 10.41 -16.00 41.60
N ALA A 225 9.83 -14.86 41.23
CA ALA A 225 8.67 -14.28 41.89
C ALA A 225 7.43 -15.19 41.78
N TYR A 226 7.26 -15.84 40.63
CA TYR A 226 6.17 -16.80 40.38
C TYR A 226 6.35 -18.09 41.20
N ARG A 227 7.53 -18.72 41.16
CA ARG A 227 7.80 -20.00 41.85
C ARG A 227 7.71 -19.92 43.37
N LYS A 228 8.15 -18.81 43.96
CA LYS A 228 8.19 -18.70 45.42
C LYS A 228 6.84 -18.41 46.05
N SER A 229 5.77 -18.13 45.28
CA SER A 229 4.46 -17.66 45.82
C SER A 229 4.56 -16.44 46.75
N VAL A 230 5.71 -15.76 46.82
CA VAL A 230 6.06 -14.78 47.86
C VAL A 230 5.27 -13.46 47.74
N HIS A 231 4.46 -13.26 46.70
CA HIS A 231 4.00 -11.92 46.31
C HIS A 231 2.48 -11.74 46.19
N GLY A 232 1.63 -12.67 46.63
CA GLY A 232 0.17 -12.48 46.57
C GLY A 232 -0.42 -12.23 45.16
N GLY A 233 0.37 -12.48 44.09
CA GLY A 233 0.03 -12.18 42.69
C GLY A 233 0.39 -10.75 42.26
N LEU A 234 0.96 -10.61 41.05
CA LEU A 234 1.23 -9.32 40.43
C LEU A 234 -0.09 -8.56 40.21
N ALA A 235 -0.23 -7.37 40.79
CA ALA A 235 -1.47 -6.58 40.71
C ALA A 235 -1.68 -5.96 39.33
N GLY A 236 -0.58 -5.59 38.66
CA GLY A 236 -0.62 -5.07 37.30
C GLY A 236 0.73 -4.63 36.77
N ILE A 237 0.74 -4.23 35.51
CA ILE A 237 1.93 -3.79 34.79
C ILE A 237 1.70 -2.38 34.28
N ILE A 238 2.69 -1.51 34.46
CA ILE A 238 2.72 -0.17 33.89
C ILE A 238 3.75 -0.18 32.77
N TYR A 239 3.32 0.06 31.53
CA TYR A 239 4.21 0.21 30.38
C TYR A 239 4.35 1.69 30.03
N LEU A 240 5.52 2.28 30.25
CA LEU A 240 5.80 3.68 29.97
C LEU A 240 6.33 3.87 28.54
N HIS A 241 5.80 4.88 27.85
CA HIS A 241 6.26 5.34 26.54
C HIS A 241 6.38 6.87 26.52
N SER A 242 7.45 7.41 25.94
CA SER A 242 7.71 8.85 25.93
C SER A 242 6.93 9.49 24.80
N ILE A 243 6.13 10.52 25.11
CA ILE A 243 5.34 11.24 24.10
C ILE A 243 6.21 12.14 23.21
N LEU A 244 7.46 12.37 23.61
CA LEU A 244 8.42 13.21 22.91
C LEU A 244 9.20 12.47 21.82
N ASP A 245 9.20 11.13 21.85
CA ASP A 245 9.99 10.34 20.92
C ASP A 245 9.53 10.56 19.47
N VAL A 246 10.45 10.36 18.53
CA VAL A 246 10.19 10.42 17.07
C VAL A 246 9.16 9.33 16.71
N PRO A 247 8.35 9.47 15.62
CA PRO A 247 7.38 8.44 15.23
C PRO A 247 7.96 7.02 15.28
N MET A 248 7.14 6.06 15.73
CA MET A 248 7.54 4.69 16.06
C MET A 248 8.52 4.09 15.04
N SER A 249 9.80 4.11 15.41
CA SER A 249 10.89 3.54 14.62
C SER A 249 10.92 2.01 14.72
N GLY A 250 11.80 1.36 13.96
CA GLY A 250 11.97 -0.09 13.99
C GLY A 250 12.23 -0.66 15.40
N SER A 251 12.97 0.07 16.25
CA SER A 251 13.24 -0.33 17.64
C SER A 251 12.02 -0.15 18.56
N GLY A 252 11.22 0.91 18.38
CA GLY A 252 9.99 1.14 19.16
C GLY A 252 8.92 0.07 18.89
N LEU A 253 8.72 -0.30 17.62
CA LEU A 253 7.85 -1.41 17.23
C LEU A 253 8.30 -2.75 17.81
N ARG A 254 9.62 -2.98 17.84
CA ARG A 254 10.20 -4.20 18.39
C ARG A 254 10.00 -4.30 19.90
N ASN A 255 10.17 -3.21 20.64
CA ASN A 255 9.91 -3.17 22.09
C ASN A 255 8.46 -3.51 22.43
N ILE A 256 7.49 -3.01 21.66
CA ILE A 256 6.08 -3.33 21.85
C ILE A 256 5.76 -4.79 21.50
N ARG A 257 6.38 -5.35 20.46
CA ARG A 257 6.23 -6.78 20.13
C ARG A 257 6.80 -7.68 21.23
N MET A 258 8.00 -7.37 21.72
CA MET A 258 8.64 -8.10 22.82
C MET A 258 7.78 -8.03 24.09
N PHE A 259 7.32 -6.83 24.45
CA PHE A 259 6.39 -6.63 25.57
C PHE A 259 5.14 -7.51 25.44
N LYS A 260 4.47 -7.50 24.27
CA LYS A 260 3.27 -8.33 24.05
C LYS A 260 3.52 -9.83 24.23
N LYS A 261 4.69 -10.33 23.81
CA LYS A 261 5.05 -11.75 23.97
C LYS A 261 5.44 -12.11 25.40
N LEU A 262 6.10 -11.20 26.12
CA LEU A 262 6.42 -11.35 27.54
C LEU A 262 5.16 -11.47 28.38
N ILE A 263 4.20 -10.58 28.16
CA ILE A 263 2.98 -10.49 28.95
C ILE A 263 1.99 -11.60 28.57
N GLY A 264 1.79 -11.85 27.27
CA GLY A 264 0.77 -12.77 26.79
C GLY A 264 -0.61 -12.13 26.69
N GLN A 265 -1.47 -12.72 25.86
CA GLN A 265 -2.75 -12.10 25.49
C GLN A 265 -3.73 -11.96 26.67
N ASP A 266 -3.74 -12.92 27.58
CA ASP A 266 -4.69 -12.96 28.69
C ASP A 266 -4.35 -11.92 29.77
N ALA A 267 -3.06 -11.64 29.98
CA ALA A 267 -2.59 -10.71 30.98
C ALA A 267 -2.69 -9.23 30.58
N LEU A 268 -3.01 -8.93 29.31
CA LEU A 268 -3.12 -7.54 28.80
C LEU A 268 -4.18 -6.70 29.53
N ARG A 269 -5.21 -7.33 30.11
CA ARG A 269 -6.24 -6.65 30.91
C ARG A 269 -5.70 -6.00 32.20
N LYS A 270 -4.53 -6.42 32.69
CA LYS A 270 -3.84 -5.86 33.86
C LYS A 270 -2.73 -4.88 33.49
N VAL A 271 -2.66 -4.46 32.22
CA VAL A 271 -1.67 -3.49 31.72
C VAL A 271 -2.27 -2.09 31.65
N VAL A 272 -1.55 -1.10 32.20
CA VAL A 272 -1.77 0.32 31.93
C VAL A 272 -0.64 0.84 31.04
N LEU A 273 -1.00 1.28 29.85
CA LEU A 273 -0.14 1.93 28.87
C LEU A 273 -0.07 3.42 29.23
N VAL A 274 1.11 3.90 29.60
CA VAL A 274 1.31 5.25 30.12
C VAL A 274 2.13 6.07 29.15
N THR A 275 1.57 7.20 28.71
CA THR A 275 2.34 8.24 28.01
C THR A 275 3.02 9.15 29.03
N ALA A 276 4.34 9.29 28.95
CA ALA A 276 5.18 10.03 29.90
C ALA A 276 5.84 11.26 29.26
N ARG A 277 6.48 12.10 30.11
CA ARG A 277 7.14 13.38 29.76
C ARG A 277 6.21 14.53 29.35
N TRP A 278 4.95 14.50 29.78
CA TRP A 278 4.01 15.60 29.52
C TRP A 278 4.42 16.91 30.19
N GLY A 279 5.14 16.87 31.32
CA GLY A 279 5.71 18.07 31.95
C GLY A 279 6.76 18.76 31.07
N GLN A 280 7.51 18.01 30.25
CA GLN A 280 8.44 18.57 29.27
C GLN A 280 7.72 19.13 28.03
N VAL A 281 6.67 18.46 27.55
CA VAL A 281 5.80 18.98 26.47
C VAL A 281 5.23 20.35 26.83
N ALA A 282 4.75 20.50 28.08
CA ALA A 282 4.20 21.76 28.57
C ALA A 282 5.25 22.89 28.55
N LYS A 283 6.51 22.58 28.87
CA LYS A 283 7.63 23.54 28.81
C LYS A 283 8.05 23.90 27.37
N LEU A 284 7.96 22.95 26.45
CA LEU A 284 8.33 23.13 25.04
C LEU A 284 7.22 23.75 24.18
N GLY A 285 5.99 23.87 24.71
CA GLY A 285 4.84 24.42 23.98
C GLY A 285 4.29 23.53 22.87
N ASP A 286 4.66 22.25 22.83
CA ASP A 286 4.36 21.31 21.73
C ASP A 286 3.14 20.41 22.00
N LEU A 287 2.14 20.93 22.74
CA LEU A 287 1.02 20.14 23.27
C LEU A 287 0.20 19.46 22.16
N LYS A 288 -0.06 20.17 21.06
CA LYS A 288 -0.85 19.63 19.93
C LYS A 288 -0.17 18.43 19.26
N ARG A 289 1.15 18.48 19.11
CA ARG A 289 1.92 17.36 18.54
C ARG A 289 1.93 16.17 19.48
N ALA A 290 2.09 16.40 20.78
CA ALA A 290 2.02 15.35 21.78
C ALA A 290 0.63 14.69 21.83
N GLU A 291 -0.45 15.46 21.72
CA GLU A 291 -1.82 14.93 21.64
C GLU A 291 -2.07 14.11 20.37
N SER A 292 -1.60 14.60 19.22
CA SER A 292 -1.65 13.85 17.96
C SER A 292 -0.89 12.52 18.05
N ARG A 293 0.27 12.50 18.70
CA ARG A 293 1.07 11.28 18.90
C ARG A 293 0.39 10.31 19.85
N GLU A 294 -0.26 10.81 20.90
CA GLU A 294 -1.01 9.93 21.79
C GLU A 294 -2.18 9.28 21.05
N LEU A 295 -2.87 10.04 20.19
CA LEU A 295 -3.93 9.49 19.35
C LEU A 295 -3.40 8.41 18.42
N GLU A 296 -2.26 8.66 17.74
CA GLU A 296 -1.58 7.68 16.89
C GLU A 296 -1.20 6.41 17.67
N LEU A 297 -0.66 6.57 18.89
CA LEU A 297 -0.36 5.44 19.78
C LEU A 297 -1.62 4.65 20.10
N ARG A 298 -2.73 5.31 20.45
CA ARG A 298 -3.99 4.65 20.82
C ARG A 298 -4.66 3.94 19.65
N GLU A 299 -4.74 4.58 18.49
CA GLU A 299 -5.49 4.09 17.33
C GLU A 299 -4.72 3.04 16.51
N ASN A 300 -3.38 3.14 16.48
CA ASN A 300 -2.55 2.26 15.66
C ASN A 300 -1.80 1.23 16.52
N PHE A 301 -0.87 1.69 17.37
CA PHE A 301 0.12 0.80 17.99
C PHE A 301 -0.41 0.05 19.20
N TRP A 302 -1.24 0.70 20.01
CA TRP A 302 -1.82 0.18 21.24
C TRP A 302 -3.22 -0.37 21.07
N ALA A 303 -3.90 -0.09 19.95
CA ALA A 303 -5.25 -0.58 19.67
C ALA A 303 -5.44 -2.08 19.96
N PRO A 304 -4.52 -2.99 19.55
CA PRO A 304 -4.69 -4.42 19.85
C PRO A 304 -4.61 -4.77 21.35
N MET A 305 -3.90 -3.97 22.14
CA MET A 305 -3.79 -4.14 23.59
C MET A 305 -5.03 -3.54 24.29
N ILE A 306 -5.48 -2.37 23.83
CA ILE A 306 -6.68 -1.69 24.32
C ILE A 306 -7.93 -2.56 24.09
N GLN A 307 -8.07 -3.16 22.90
CA GLN A 307 -9.16 -4.10 22.57
C GLN A 307 -9.18 -5.32 23.51
N ARG A 308 -8.05 -5.67 24.12
CA ARG A 308 -7.90 -6.78 25.08
C ARG A 308 -7.93 -6.33 26.54
N GLY A 309 -8.39 -5.10 26.78
CA GLY A 309 -8.63 -4.56 28.12
C GLY A 309 -7.47 -3.77 28.72
N SER A 310 -6.36 -3.54 28.00
CA SER A 310 -5.33 -2.62 28.47
C SER A 310 -5.87 -1.19 28.52
N ARG A 311 -5.49 -0.44 29.55
CA ARG A 311 -5.94 0.94 29.75
C ARG A 311 -4.86 1.91 29.34
N VAL A 312 -5.24 3.16 29.07
CA VAL A 312 -4.30 4.23 28.72
C VAL A 312 -4.40 5.38 29.72
N ALA A 313 -3.26 5.89 30.17
CA ALA A 313 -3.17 7.02 31.07
C ALA A 313 -2.01 7.97 30.72
N ARG A 314 -2.09 9.23 31.14
CA ARG A 314 -1.01 10.22 31.01
C ARG A 314 -0.29 10.36 32.36
N PHE A 315 1.04 10.38 32.33
CA PHE A 315 1.89 10.75 33.45
C PHE A 315 2.50 12.14 33.21
N ASP A 316 2.06 13.10 34.01
CA ASP A 316 2.41 14.52 33.90
C ASP A 316 3.50 14.99 34.87
N ASP A 317 4.32 14.04 35.34
CA ASP A 317 5.41 14.27 36.29
C ASP A 317 4.91 14.76 37.68
N THR A 318 3.62 14.59 38.00
CA THR A 318 3.04 14.90 39.32
C THR A 318 2.75 13.67 40.15
N LYS A 319 2.82 13.81 41.49
CA LYS A 319 2.45 12.73 42.43
C LYS A 319 0.99 12.31 42.28
N GLY A 320 0.11 13.25 41.94
CA GLY A 320 -1.31 12.98 41.70
C GLY A 320 -1.54 12.02 40.52
N SER A 321 -0.91 12.27 39.37
CA SER A 321 -1.07 11.38 38.19
C SER A 321 -0.44 10.01 38.41
N ALA A 322 0.72 9.94 39.06
CA ALA A 322 1.36 8.66 39.39
C ALA A 322 0.49 7.78 40.31
N LEU A 323 -0.04 8.37 41.39
CA LEU A 323 -0.90 7.65 42.33
C LEU A 323 -2.24 7.27 41.69
N ALA A 324 -2.81 8.12 40.83
CA ALA A 324 -4.03 7.79 40.08
C ALA A 324 -3.84 6.57 39.17
N ILE A 325 -2.70 6.47 38.47
CA ILE A 325 -2.33 5.32 37.65
C ILE A 325 -2.24 4.04 38.50
N ILE A 326 -1.56 4.11 39.65
CA ILE A 326 -1.42 2.99 40.60
C ILE A 326 -2.78 2.54 41.15
N MET A 327 -3.60 3.48 41.62
CA MET A 327 -4.94 3.18 42.15
C MET A 327 -5.86 2.59 41.10
N SER A 328 -5.65 2.94 39.82
CA SER A 328 -6.39 2.36 38.70
C SER A 328 -6.15 0.85 38.55
N LEU A 329 -4.97 0.35 38.93
CA LEU A 329 -4.62 -1.07 38.95
C LEU A 329 -5.15 -1.77 40.22
N ILE A 330 -5.00 -1.13 41.38
CA ILE A 330 -5.43 -1.67 42.68
C ILE A 330 -6.95 -1.83 42.74
N GLY A 331 -7.72 -0.86 42.24
CA GLY A 331 -9.18 -0.91 42.24
C GLY A 331 -9.80 -2.08 41.45
N GLN A 332 -9.04 -2.75 40.58
CA GLN A 332 -9.48 -3.95 39.89
C GLN A 332 -9.16 -5.24 40.66
N GLN A 333 -8.16 -5.21 41.55
CA GLN A 333 -7.72 -6.39 42.31
C GLN A 333 -8.76 -6.79 43.38
N THR A 334 -9.50 -5.81 43.90
CA THR A 334 -10.61 -6.02 44.84
C THR A 334 -11.88 -6.61 44.21
N VAL A 335 -12.01 -6.59 42.87
CA VAL A 335 -13.17 -7.12 42.13
C VAL A 335 -12.92 -8.51 41.54
N SER A 336 -11.67 -8.85 41.21
CA SER A 336 -11.28 -10.16 40.66
C SER A 336 -10.14 -10.75 41.49
N GLN A 337 -10.41 -11.67 42.41
CA GLN A 337 -9.39 -12.36 43.24
C GLN A 337 -8.42 -13.27 42.43
N GLU A 338 -8.24 -13.07 41.13
CA GLU A 338 -7.41 -13.90 40.25
C GLU A 338 -5.99 -13.35 40.11
N SER A 339 -4.98 -14.16 40.45
CA SER A 339 -3.58 -13.89 40.11
C SER A 339 -3.36 -14.09 38.61
N VAL A 340 -2.75 -13.11 37.94
CA VAL A 340 -2.44 -13.21 36.51
C VAL A 340 -1.07 -13.83 36.31
N VAL A 341 -1.02 -14.92 35.54
CA VAL A 341 0.23 -15.56 35.10
C VAL A 341 0.62 -14.97 33.76
N LEU A 342 1.84 -14.42 33.66
CA LEU A 342 2.37 -13.90 32.41
C LEU A 342 2.82 -15.05 31.49
N GLN A 343 2.77 -14.84 30.18
CA GLN A 343 3.19 -15.86 29.21
C GLN A 343 4.63 -16.32 29.47
N ILE A 344 5.56 -15.40 29.73
CA ILE A 344 6.95 -15.76 30.05
C ILE A 344 7.07 -16.60 31.34
N GLN A 345 6.22 -16.35 32.34
CA GLN A 345 6.19 -17.13 33.58
C GLN A 345 5.72 -18.56 33.31
N SER A 346 4.65 -18.71 32.52
CA SER A 346 4.16 -20.05 32.13
C SER A 346 5.16 -20.80 31.25
N GLU A 347 5.89 -20.10 30.36
CA GLU A 347 6.86 -20.70 29.45
C GLU A 347 8.10 -21.21 30.18
N LEU A 348 8.63 -20.42 31.13
CA LEU A 348 9.83 -20.76 31.89
C LEU A 348 9.54 -21.68 33.09
N ALA A 349 8.53 -21.36 33.90
CA ALA A 349 8.27 -22.08 35.14
C ALA A 349 7.40 -23.34 34.95
N ASP A 350 6.26 -23.22 34.24
CA ASP A 350 5.30 -24.32 34.09
C ASP A 350 5.74 -25.28 32.97
N ARG A 351 6.12 -24.73 31.80
CA ARG A 351 6.49 -25.48 30.60
C ARG A 351 7.98 -25.80 30.52
N LYS A 352 8.80 -25.25 31.42
CA LYS A 352 10.26 -25.48 31.52
C LYS A 352 11.01 -25.26 30.20
N LEU A 353 10.57 -24.30 29.39
CA LEU A 353 11.25 -23.94 28.15
C LEU A 353 12.54 -23.16 28.49
N PRO A 354 13.64 -23.36 27.75
CA PRO A 354 14.78 -22.47 27.83
C PRO A 354 14.40 -21.08 27.30
N LEU A 355 15.07 -20.02 27.79
CA LEU A 355 14.75 -18.64 27.43
C LEU A 355 14.71 -18.42 25.91
N ALA A 356 15.66 -18.98 25.15
CA ALA A 356 15.67 -18.93 23.68
C ALA A 356 14.42 -19.51 23.00
N ALA A 357 13.75 -20.49 23.62
CA ALA A 357 12.57 -21.15 23.07
C ALA A 357 11.24 -20.53 23.56
N THR A 358 11.31 -19.49 24.40
CA THR A 358 10.14 -18.71 24.80
C THR A 358 9.69 -17.82 23.64
N ALA A 359 8.41 -17.43 23.62
CA ALA A 359 7.89 -16.59 22.55
C ALA A 359 8.56 -15.21 22.47
N ALA A 360 9.09 -14.70 23.60
CA ALA A 360 9.88 -13.49 23.66
C ALA A 360 11.34 -13.73 23.23
N GLY A 361 11.94 -14.86 23.63
CA GLY A 361 13.31 -15.24 23.25
C GLY A 361 13.46 -15.51 21.75
N MET A 362 12.46 -16.13 21.11
CA MET A 362 12.44 -16.34 19.67
C MET A 362 12.57 -15.03 18.88
N ILE A 363 11.93 -13.94 19.33
CA ILE A 363 12.02 -12.63 18.67
C ILE A 363 13.46 -12.09 18.69
N ILE A 364 14.19 -12.30 19.78
CA ILE A 364 15.60 -11.90 19.86
C ILE A 364 16.46 -12.84 19.02
N ASN A 365 16.24 -14.15 19.12
CA ASN A 365 17.01 -15.18 18.42
C ASN A 365 16.94 -15.03 16.89
N ASP A 366 15.76 -14.74 16.32
CA ASP A 366 15.59 -14.55 14.88
C ASP A 366 16.42 -13.36 14.36
N GLU A 367 16.48 -12.27 15.12
CA GLU A 367 17.27 -11.08 14.73
C GLU A 367 18.77 -11.30 14.93
N THR A 368 19.17 -11.93 16.04
CA THR A 368 20.57 -12.28 16.29
C THR A 368 21.09 -13.21 15.18
N ASN A 369 20.30 -14.20 14.77
CA ASN A 369 20.64 -15.10 13.65
C ASN A 369 20.76 -14.34 12.32
N ARG A 370 19.88 -13.36 12.08
CA ARG A 370 19.92 -12.52 10.89
C ARG A 370 21.17 -11.64 10.84
N LEU A 371 21.52 -10.99 11.95
CA LEU A 371 22.71 -10.15 12.07
C LEU A 371 24.00 -10.98 11.97
N GLU A 372 24.03 -12.17 12.58
CA GLU A 372 25.15 -13.10 12.49
C GLU A 372 25.41 -13.51 11.03
N LYS A 373 24.34 -13.86 10.30
CA LYS A 373 24.43 -14.20 8.87
C LYS A 373 24.94 -13.02 8.05
N LYS A 374 24.40 -11.81 8.29
CA LYS A 374 24.82 -10.59 7.61
C LYS A 374 26.30 -10.29 7.80
N TYR A 375 26.78 -10.25 9.05
CA TYR A 375 28.18 -9.93 9.33
C TYR A 375 29.14 -11.01 8.82
N ARG A 376 28.74 -12.28 8.83
CA ARG A 376 29.52 -13.38 8.24
C ARG A 376 29.67 -13.23 6.73
N GLU A 377 28.60 -12.85 6.04
CA GLU A 377 28.63 -12.58 4.59
C GLU A 377 29.49 -11.35 4.26
N GLU A 378 29.35 -10.25 5.03
CA GLU A 378 30.15 -9.04 4.86
C GLU A 378 31.66 -9.30 5.09
N LEU A 379 32.03 -10.04 6.14
CA LEU A 379 33.42 -10.42 6.39
C LEU A 379 33.99 -11.32 5.28
N SER A 380 33.20 -12.25 4.75
CA SER A 380 33.63 -13.10 3.63
C SER A 380 33.86 -12.29 2.35
N ASN A 381 33.08 -11.24 2.11
CA ASN A 381 33.29 -10.34 0.99
C ASN A 381 34.54 -9.48 1.19
N MET A 382 34.73 -8.89 2.37
CA MET A 382 35.92 -8.09 2.69
C MET A 382 37.21 -8.93 2.65
N GLN A 383 37.17 -10.20 3.05
CA GLN A 383 38.30 -11.12 2.91
C GLN A 383 38.72 -11.30 1.44
N ARG A 384 37.75 -11.39 0.53
CA ARG A 384 38.01 -11.51 -0.90
C ARG A 384 38.60 -10.23 -1.49
N GLU A 385 38.06 -9.08 -1.09
CA GLU A 385 38.59 -7.76 -1.49
C GLU A 385 40.03 -7.56 -0.97
N MET A 386 40.34 -8.06 0.24
CA MET A 386 41.69 -8.04 0.81
C MET A 386 42.67 -8.89 -0.02
N GLU A 387 42.27 -10.09 -0.46
CA GLU A 387 43.09 -10.95 -1.33
C GLU A 387 43.40 -10.27 -2.68
N GLU A 388 42.43 -9.56 -3.25
CA GLU A 388 42.60 -8.79 -4.49
C GLU A 388 43.52 -7.58 -4.29
N ALA A 389 43.34 -6.84 -3.19
CA ALA A 389 44.20 -5.70 -2.84
C ALA A 389 45.66 -6.15 -2.57
N LEU A 390 45.85 -7.33 -1.97
CA LEU A 390 47.16 -7.98 -1.80
C LEU A 390 47.78 -8.35 -3.15
N ALA A 391 47.00 -8.89 -4.08
CA ALA A 391 47.46 -9.21 -5.43
C ALA A 391 47.89 -7.95 -6.22
N GLN A 392 47.20 -6.83 -6.00
CA GLN A 392 47.46 -5.55 -6.68
C GLN A 392 48.51 -4.68 -5.97
N ARG A 393 48.97 -5.08 -4.76
CA ARG A 393 49.89 -4.32 -3.90
C ARG A 393 49.38 -2.92 -3.54
N ASP A 394 48.07 -2.77 -3.40
CA ASP A 394 47.43 -1.52 -2.98
C ASP A 394 47.43 -1.42 -1.45
N VAL A 395 48.44 -0.74 -0.91
CA VAL A 395 48.69 -0.64 0.53
C VAL A 395 47.60 0.19 1.24
N GLU A 396 47.05 1.21 0.57
CA GLU A 396 46.02 2.09 1.14
C GLU A 396 44.68 1.37 1.28
N VAL A 397 44.31 0.57 0.26
CA VAL A 397 43.11 -0.27 0.29
C VAL A 397 43.28 -1.43 1.28
N GLN A 398 44.48 -2.01 1.41
CA GLN A 398 44.77 -3.03 2.41
C GLN A 398 44.57 -2.51 3.84
N GLU A 399 45.14 -1.35 4.19
CA GLU A 399 44.99 -0.78 5.53
C GLU A 399 43.52 -0.48 5.85
N ALA A 400 42.79 0.13 4.92
CA ALA A 400 41.36 0.44 5.11
C ALA A 400 40.48 -0.81 5.23
N LEU A 401 40.71 -1.84 4.41
CA LEU A 401 39.99 -3.11 4.49
C LEU A 401 40.31 -3.86 5.78
N GLN A 402 41.56 -3.79 6.25
CA GLN A 402 41.95 -4.48 7.48
C GLN A 402 41.25 -3.87 8.69
N GLU A 403 41.21 -2.54 8.79
CA GLU A 403 40.45 -1.84 9.84
C GLU A 403 38.95 -2.18 9.79
N ALA A 404 38.36 -2.20 8.59
CA ALA A 404 36.95 -2.53 8.39
C ALA A 404 36.63 -3.99 8.76
N MET A 405 37.51 -4.92 8.42
CA MET A 405 37.41 -6.33 8.78
C MET A 405 37.51 -6.51 10.30
N GLU A 406 38.45 -5.86 10.97
CA GLU A 406 38.56 -5.90 12.44
C GLU A 406 37.33 -5.31 13.13
N GLU A 407 36.70 -4.28 12.57
CA GLU A 407 35.44 -3.75 13.08
C GLU A 407 34.27 -4.73 12.91
N HIS A 408 34.12 -5.33 11.72
CA HIS A 408 33.03 -6.28 11.45
C HIS A 408 33.22 -7.60 12.19
N GLN A 409 34.46 -8.03 12.41
CA GLN A 409 34.81 -9.18 13.25
C GLN A 409 34.40 -8.93 14.70
N ARG A 410 34.70 -7.76 15.25
CA ARG A 410 34.22 -7.37 16.60
C ARG A 410 32.70 -7.32 16.70
N LYS A 411 32.00 -6.88 15.65
CA LYS A 411 30.52 -6.88 15.61
C LYS A 411 29.96 -8.31 15.55
N LEU A 412 30.54 -9.19 14.74
CA LEU A 412 30.15 -10.59 14.66
C LEU A 412 30.35 -11.30 16.00
N GLU A 413 31.51 -11.11 16.65
CA GLU A 413 31.81 -11.67 17.97
C GLU A 413 30.80 -11.22 19.03
N ARG A 414 30.39 -9.94 19.02
CA ARG A 414 29.35 -9.45 19.93
C ARG A 414 28.01 -10.16 19.71
N VAL A 415 27.55 -10.26 18.46
CA VAL A 415 26.28 -10.92 18.11
C VAL A 415 26.33 -12.41 18.45
N GLN A 416 27.46 -13.08 18.22
CA GLN A 416 27.67 -14.47 18.59
C GLN A 416 27.68 -14.68 20.10
N ALA A 417 28.27 -13.76 20.87
CA ALA A 417 28.22 -13.80 22.32
C ALA A 417 26.79 -13.63 22.84
N GLU A 418 25.99 -12.73 22.25
CA GLU A 418 24.57 -12.57 22.57
C GLU A 418 23.73 -13.81 22.22
N SER A 419 23.99 -14.44 21.07
CA SER A 419 23.35 -15.69 20.64
C SER A 419 23.66 -16.85 21.58
N GLN A 420 24.94 -17.00 21.97
CA GLN A 420 25.38 -18.03 22.91
C GLN A 420 24.79 -17.82 24.30
N ARG A 421 24.68 -16.58 24.77
CA ARG A 421 24.02 -16.25 26.04
C ARG A 421 22.55 -16.62 26.05
N LEU A 422 21.82 -16.30 24.97
CA LEU A 422 20.41 -16.67 24.84
C LEU A 422 20.21 -18.19 24.79
N ARG A 423 21.17 -18.93 24.19
CA ARG A 423 21.18 -20.40 24.07
C ARG A 423 21.79 -21.15 25.26
N GLY A 424 22.33 -20.44 26.27
CA GLY A 424 22.99 -21.01 27.45
C GLY A 424 22.06 -21.86 28.33
N GLN A 425 22.64 -22.81 29.09
CA GLN A 425 22.02 -23.97 29.77
C GLN A 425 20.75 -23.72 30.60
N PRO A 426 19.90 -24.76 30.81
CA PRO A 426 18.78 -24.70 31.74
C PRO A 426 19.26 -24.26 33.12
N HIS A 427 18.51 -23.34 33.72
CA HIS A 427 18.75 -22.85 35.08
C HIS A 427 19.06 -24.03 36.02
N PRO A 428 20.20 -24.04 36.75
CA PRO A 428 20.36 -24.99 37.85
C PRO A 428 19.16 -24.79 38.77
N ALA A 429 18.55 -25.90 39.20
CA ALA A 429 17.48 -25.88 40.17
C ALA A 429 17.89 -24.96 41.32
N ILE A 430 17.09 -23.94 41.59
CA ILE A 430 17.26 -23.12 42.79
C ILE A 430 17.00 -24.08 43.95
N GLU A 431 18.07 -24.68 44.49
CA GLU A 431 17.99 -25.42 45.75
C GLU A 431 17.48 -24.44 46.81
N GLU A 432 16.50 -24.91 47.58
CA GLU A 432 15.88 -24.22 48.70
C GLU A 432 16.94 -23.90 49.77
N ASN A 433 17.65 -22.78 49.61
CA ASN A 433 18.38 -22.18 50.72
C ASN A 433 18.00 -20.69 50.79
N GLN A 434 17.33 -20.35 51.90
CA GLN A 434 16.93 -18.99 52.26
C GLN A 434 18.16 -18.06 52.33
N PRO A 435 18.17 -16.91 51.65
CA PRO A 435 19.06 -15.82 52.01
C PRO A 435 18.26 -14.66 52.58
N SER A 436 18.55 -14.34 53.84
CA SER A 436 18.23 -13.06 54.47
C SER A 436 19.00 -11.92 53.79
N LEU A 437 18.30 -10.81 53.54
CA LEU A 437 18.84 -9.53 53.08
C LEU A 437 19.97 -9.02 54.00
N GLN A 438 21.23 -9.17 53.60
CA GLN A 438 22.37 -8.33 54.03
C GLN A 438 23.67 -8.71 53.29
N GLY A 439 24.27 -7.74 52.60
CA GLY A 439 25.71 -7.72 52.32
C GLY A 439 26.16 -8.02 50.88
N VAL A 440 26.33 -6.96 50.07
CA VAL A 440 27.24 -6.99 48.92
C VAL A 440 28.51 -6.23 49.32
N GLN A 441 29.56 -6.96 49.68
CA GLN A 441 30.93 -6.46 49.64
C GLN A 441 31.91 -7.58 49.25
N ALA A 442 32.56 -7.33 48.10
CA ALA A 442 33.98 -7.55 47.84
C ALA A 442 34.48 -8.90 47.25
N ILE A 443 35.34 -8.72 46.22
CA ILE A 443 36.61 -9.40 45.90
C ILE A 443 36.65 -10.36 44.68
N ASN A 444 37.48 -9.90 43.74
CA ASN A 444 38.31 -10.57 42.73
C ASN A 444 38.66 -12.05 42.99
N ASP A 445 38.73 -12.86 41.93
CA ASP A 445 39.99 -13.46 41.45
C ASP A 445 39.77 -14.41 40.24
N LEU A 446 40.67 -14.30 39.26
CA LEU A 446 40.83 -15.21 38.11
C LEU A 446 41.38 -16.58 38.55
N PRO A 447 41.12 -17.63 37.77
CA PRO A 447 42.26 -18.45 37.35
C PRO A 447 42.23 -18.91 35.89
N GLN A 448 43.44 -19.02 35.34
CA GLN A 448 43.79 -19.59 34.04
C GLN A 448 43.66 -21.13 34.03
N GLY A 449 43.43 -21.70 32.84
CA GLY A 449 43.74 -23.11 32.57
C GLY A 449 43.03 -23.71 31.35
N GLN A 450 43.74 -23.79 30.22
CA GLN A 450 43.53 -24.84 29.21
C GLN A 450 44.10 -26.17 29.75
N PRO A 451 43.62 -27.38 29.36
CA PRO A 451 43.93 -27.89 28.02
C PRO A 451 43.05 -28.99 27.37
N HIS A 452 43.33 -29.17 26.08
CA HIS A 452 43.43 -30.39 25.28
C HIS A 452 42.21 -31.20 24.77
N VAL A 453 42.17 -31.16 23.43
CA VAL A 453 41.58 -32.02 22.40
C VAL A 453 41.79 -33.53 22.61
N SER A 454 40.73 -34.32 22.38
CA SER A 454 40.78 -35.61 21.66
C SER A 454 39.38 -36.02 21.18
N ASN A 455 39.26 -36.51 19.94
CA ASN A 455 38.24 -37.44 19.40
C ASN A 455 38.61 -37.67 17.91
N GLN A 456 39.20 -38.80 17.53
CA GLN A 456 38.59 -40.11 17.24
C GLN A 456 37.63 -40.11 16.03
N GLU A 457 38.08 -40.84 15.00
CA GLU A 457 37.40 -41.18 13.75
C GLU A 457 36.30 -42.23 13.98
N GLU A 458 35.18 -42.11 13.28
CA GLU A 458 34.33 -43.26 12.93
C GLU A 458 33.77 -43.09 11.49
N GLN A 459 33.96 -44.15 10.69
CA GLN A 459 33.46 -44.32 9.33
C GLN A 459 32.06 -44.98 9.36
N GLY A 460 31.19 -44.64 8.40
CA GLY A 460 29.91 -45.35 8.21
C GLY A 460 29.13 -45.01 6.93
N SER A 461 29.34 -45.85 5.91
CA SER A 461 28.46 -46.29 4.79
C SER A 461 27.70 -45.31 3.86
N VAL A 462 27.97 -45.48 2.56
CA VAL A 462 27.33 -44.86 1.38
C VAL A 462 26.17 -45.73 0.85
N PRO A 463 24.98 -45.18 0.53
CA PRO A 463 23.97 -45.83 -0.30
C PRO A 463 24.04 -45.41 -1.79
N PRO A 464 23.43 -46.17 -2.72
CA PRO A 464 23.82 -46.23 -4.13
C PRO A 464 23.27 -45.11 -5.03
N ILE A 465 23.99 -44.89 -6.13
CA ILE A 465 23.76 -43.89 -7.19
C ILE A 465 22.46 -44.19 -7.96
N PRO A 466 21.53 -43.23 -8.12
CA PRO A 466 20.43 -43.33 -9.07
C PRO A 466 20.82 -42.83 -10.48
N ASP A 467 20.16 -43.44 -11.46
CA ASP A 467 20.29 -43.37 -12.92
C ASP A 467 20.26 -41.94 -13.53
N PRO A 468 21.08 -41.57 -14.56
CA PRO A 468 21.25 -40.18 -15.02
C PRO A 468 20.11 -39.55 -15.84
N LEU A 469 18.94 -40.20 -15.97
CA LEU A 469 17.91 -39.79 -16.94
C LEU A 469 16.61 -39.21 -16.32
N THR A 470 16.60 -38.86 -15.03
CA THR A 470 15.41 -38.25 -14.38
C THR A 470 15.64 -36.93 -13.63
N GLN A 471 16.81 -36.29 -13.76
CA GLN A 471 17.04 -34.95 -13.21
C GLN A 471 16.98 -33.87 -14.31
N ALA A 472 15.78 -33.37 -14.57
CA ALA A 472 15.57 -32.11 -15.28
C ALA A 472 14.62 -31.21 -14.50
N SER A 473 15.10 -30.61 -13.39
CA SER A 473 14.65 -29.30 -12.89
C SER A 473 15.31 -28.95 -11.54
N ASN A 474 16.56 -28.47 -11.54
CA ASN A 474 17.04 -27.61 -10.45
C ASN A 474 18.18 -26.71 -10.91
N ARG A 475 17.92 -25.86 -11.91
CA ARG A 475 18.86 -24.79 -12.30
C ARG A 475 18.63 -23.59 -11.38
N HIS A 476 19.69 -23.12 -10.72
CA HIS A 476 19.73 -21.76 -10.15
C HIS A 476 19.28 -20.78 -11.24
N ARG A 477 18.23 -20.00 -10.96
CA ARG A 477 17.70 -18.98 -11.89
C ARG A 477 17.62 -17.63 -11.18
N LEU A 478 17.77 -16.57 -11.95
CA LEU A 478 17.63 -15.18 -11.49
C LEU A 478 16.28 -14.66 -11.98
N ILE A 479 15.33 -14.46 -11.08
CA ILE A 479 14.06 -13.81 -11.45
C ILE A 479 14.27 -12.30 -11.38
N VAL A 480 13.91 -11.59 -12.44
CA VAL A 480 13.94 -10.12 -12.46
C VAL A 480 12.61 -9.58 -12.92
N VAL A 481 12.04 -8.69 -12.11
CA VAL A 481 10.85 -7.93 -12.47
C VAL A 481 11.24 -6.52 -12.83
N VAL A 482 10.82 -6.07 -14.01
CA VAL A 482 11.05 -4.71 -14.49
C VAL A 482 9.72 -4.01 -14.68
N GLU A 483 9.34 -3.16 -13.74
CA GLU A 483 8.14 -2.33 -13.86
C GLU A 483 8.50 -1.04 -14.60
N TYR A 484 8.23 -0.98 -15.91
CA TYR A 484 8.31 0.26 -16.69
C TYR A 484 7.03 1.06 -16.49
N GLY A 485 7.02 2.02 -15.56
CA GLY A 485 5.83 2.81 -15.23
C GLY A 485 5.77 4.15 -15.96
N ALA A 486 4.58 4.75 -16.06
CA ALA A 486 4.41 6.02 -16.79
C ALA A 486 5.11 7.20 -16.12
N ALA A 487 5.08 7.25 -14.78
CA ALA A 487 5.73 8.29 -13.99
C ALA A 487 7.07 7.81 -13.38
N CYS A 488 7.09 6.60 -12.83
CA CYS A 488 8.28 6.01 -12.23
C CYS A 488 8.39 4.53 -12.57
N SER A 489 9.61 4.04 -12.72
CA SER A 489 9.95 2.64 -12.98
C SER A 489 10.66 2.02 -11.77
N GLY A 490 10.67 0.69 -11.68
CA GLY A 490 11.33 -0.03 -10.58
C GLY A 490 11.83 -1.40 -11.00
N ILE A 491 12.76 -1.94 -10.22
CA ILE A 491 13.30 -3.29 -10.42
C ILE A 491 13.22 -4.08 -9.11
N ALA A 492 12.66 -5.28 -9.19
CA ALA A 492 12.76 -6.29 -8.15
C ALA A 492 13.48 -7.52 -8.69
N TYR A 493 14.16 -8.27 -7.82
CA TYR A 493 14.87 -9.47 -8.21
C TYR A 493 14.90 -10.52 -7.09
N VAL A 494 15.02 -11.78 -7.50
CA VAL A 494 15.15 -12.95 -6.61
C VAL A 494 16.28 -13.81 -7.13
N ILE A 495 17.23 -14.15 -6.26
CA ILE A 495 18.40 -14.98 -6.59
C ILE A 495 18.18 -16.37 -5.98
N GLY A 496 18.27 -17.42 -6.81
CA GLY A 496 18.29 -18.82 -6.37
C GLY A 496 16.91 -19.47 -6.32
N ASP A 497 16.74 -20.40 -5.39
CA ASP A 497 15.53 -21.21 -5.15
C ASP A 497 14.62 -20.64 -4.06
N LYS A 498 14.77 -19.34 -3.74
CA LYS A 498 13.96 -18.66 -2.74
C LYS A 498 12.48 -18.64 -3.14
N THR A 499 11.59 -18.84 -2.15
CA THR A 499 10.15 -19.06 -2.39
C THR A 499 9.22 -18.12 -1.62
N THR A 500 9.75 -17.23 -0.76
CA THR A 500 8.92 -16.35 0.10
C THR A 500 8.88 -14.89 -0.38
N VAL A 501 7.87 -14.11 0.05
CA VAL A 501 7.76 -12.67 -0.32
C VAL A 501 8.87 -11.84 0.32
N GLU A 502 9.33 -12.25 1.49
CA GLU A 502 10.41 -11.63 2.24
C GLU A 502 11.76 -11.74 1.51
N ASP A 503 11.88 -12.70 0.60
CA ASP A 503 13.07 -12.92 -0.24
C ASP A 503 13.14 -12.02 -1.47
N ILE A 504 12.08 -11.25 -1.76
CA ILE A 504 12.04 -10.34 -2.91
C ILE A 504 12.87 -9.10 -2.59
N SER A 505 14.02 -8.98 -3.28
CA SER A 505 14.90 -7.83 -3.20
C SER A 505 14.47 -6.75 -4.19
N PHE A 506 14.75 -5.49 -3.85
CA PHE A 506 14.46 -4.32 -4.68
C PHE A 506 15.74 -3.53 -4.92
N VAL A 507 15.88 -2.97 -6.12
CA VAL A 507 16.89 -1.92 -6.35
C VAL A 507 16.42 -0.66 -5.63
N ARG A 508 17.20 -0.21 -4.65
CA ARG A 508 16.89 1.00 -3.84
C ARG A 508 17.93 2.11 -3.97
N THR A 509 19.03 1.83 -4.64
CA THR A 509 20.12 2.77 -4.88
C THR A 509 20.08 3.11 -6.35
N TRP A 510 19.73 4.35 -6.68
CA TRP A 510 19.62 4.85 -8.05
C TRP A 510 20.69 5.92 -8.28
N PRO A 511 21.17 6.11 -9.51
CA PRO A 511 22.05 7.23 -9.81
C PRO A 511 21.42 8.56 -9.37
N GLY A 512 22.12 9.31 -8.52
CA GLY A 512 21.64 10.57 -7.94
C GLY A 512 20.78 10.46 -6.68
N ARG A 513 20.28 9.27 -6.29
CA ARG A 513 19.43 9.13 -5.09
C ARG A 513 19.40 7.73 -4.49
N ASN A 514 19.49 7.65 -3.15
CA ASN A 514 19.47 6.40 -2.40
C ASN A 514 18.21 6.25 -1.54
N GLY A 515 17.73 5.01 -1.39
CA GLY A 515 16.60 4.64 -0.53
C GLY A 515 15.23 4.65 -1.23
N GLU A 516 15.13 5.08 -2.48
CA GLU A 516 13.85 5.15 -3.20
C GLU A 516 13.45 3.80 -3.80
N TRP A 517 12.17 3.44 -3.73
CA TRP A 517 11.66 2.18 -4.29
C TRP A 517 11.60 2.16 -5.82
N LYS A 518 11.51 3.36 -6.42
CA LYS A 518 11.35 3.60 -7.84
C LYS A 518 12.16 4.81 -8.27
N VAL A 519 12.43 4.88 -9.57
CA VAL A 519 13.15 5.96 -10.25
C VAL A 519 12.23 6.64 -11.27
N PRO A 520 12.28 7.97 -11.45
CA PRO A 520 11.49 8.65 -12.47
C PRO A 520 11.70 8.07 -13.86
N THR A 521 10.62 7.86 -14.62
CA THR A 521 10.70 7.37 -16.00
C THR A 521 10.97 8.53 -16.95
N CYS A 522 12.22 9.00 -16.93
CA CYS A 522 12.69 10.09 -17.79
C CYS A 522 14.14 9.89 -18.22
N ILE A 523 14.47 10.39 -19.41
CA ILE A 523 15.82 10.35 -19.99
C ILE A 523 16.11 11.66 -20.72
N ALA A 524 17.30 12.21 -20.52
CA ALA A 524 17.82 13.36 -21.25
C ALA A 524 19.02 12.94 -22.09
N TYR A 525 18.96 13.23 -23.38
CA TYR A 525 20.01 12.88 -24.33
C TYR A 525 21.08 13.96 -24.37
N ALA A 526 22.35 13.56 -24.33
CA ALA A 526 23.48 14.49 -24.40
C ALA A 526 23.47 15.32 -25.71
N GLU A 527 23.12 14.68 -26.82
CA GLU A 527 23.03 15.29 -28.16
C GLU A 527 22.00 16.44 -28.25
N GLU A 528 20.98 16.44 -27.40
CA GLU A 528 19.95 17.48 -27.37
C GLU A 528 20.22 18.55 -26.30
N ASN A 529 21.17 18.27 -25.40
CA ASN A 529 21.54 19.10 -24.26
C ASN A 529 22.99 19.63 -24.38
N ILE A 530 23.44 19.90 -25.61
CA ILE A 530 24.83 20.31 -25.94
C ILE A 530 25.29 21.51 -25.11
N ARG A 531 24.39 22.47 -24.84
CA ARG A 531 24.69 23.68 -24.04
C ARG A 531 25.05 23.37 -22.59
N LEU A 532 24.62 22.21 -22.08
CA LEU A 532 24.92 21.74 -20.72
C LEU A 532 26.20 20.88 -20.68
N ALA A 533 26.84 20.64 -21.83
CA ALA A 533 28.07 19.84 -21.97
C ALA A 533 27.99 18.46 -21.30
N LEU A 534 26.83 17.79 -21.42
CA LEU A 534 26.65 16.42 -20.92
C LEU A 534 27.63 15.48 -21.64
N ARG A 535 28.37 14.68 -20.87
CA ARG A 535 29.30 13.67 -21.42
C ARG A 535 28.56 12.46 -21.97
N ASP A 536 27.52 12.05 -21.27
CA ASP A 536 26.69 10.88 -21.56
C ASP A 536 25.22 11.23 -21.35
N ASN A 537 24.33 10.36 -21.83
CA ASN A 537 22.90 10.46 -21.53
C ASN A 537 22.69 10.30 -20.02
N VAL A 538 21.71 11.03 -19.48
CA VAL A 538 21.33 10.94 -18.06
C VAL A 538 19.86 10.55 -17.93
N TRP A 539 19.51 9.86 -16.86
CA TRP A 539 18.19 9.25 -16.69
C TRP A 539 17.77 9.26 -15.22
N GLY A 540 16.47 9.12 -14.98
CA GLY A 540 15.94 9.05 -13.62
C GLY A 540 16.24 10.30 -12.78
N TYR A 541 16.79 10.12 -11.58
CA TYR A 541 17.13 11.23 -10.69
C TYR A 541 18.32 12.08 -11.15
N GLN A 542 19.04 11.66 -12.20
CA GLN A 542 20.10 12.48 -12.81
C GLN A 542 19.55 13.48 -13.84
N VAL A 543 18.28 13.34 -14.24
CA VAL A 543 17.64 14.30 -15.15
C VAL A 543 17.24 15.53 -14.35
N GLU A 544 17.93 16.63 -14.64
CA GLU A 544 17.67 17.92 -14.00
C GLU A 544 16.57 18.70 -14.76
N SER A 545 15.85 19.60 -14.08
CA SER A 545 14.74 20.36 -14.70
C SER A 545 15.17 21.23 -15.89
N ALA A 546 16.43 21.64 -15.94
CA ALA A 546 16.98 22.43 -17.06
C ALA A 546 17.28 21.58 -18.31
N MET A 547 17.22 20.25 -18.18
CA MET A 547 17.52 19.34 -19.28
C MET A 547 16.29 19.10 -20.13
N LEU A 548 16.50 19.20 -21.43
CA LEU A 548 15.54 18.75 -22.41
C LEU A 548 15.45 17.23 -22.32
N SER A 549 14.36 16.73 -21.75
CA SER A 549 14.18 15.33 -21.42
C SER A 549 12.90 14.76 -22.03
N CYS A 550 12.85 13.44 -22.14
CA CYS A 550 11.67 12.68 -22.56
C CYS A 550 11.04 12.07 -21.31
N SER A 551 9.76 12.38 -21.07
CA SER A 551 8.98 11.86 -19.94
C SER A 551 7.63 11.32 -20.43
N TRP A 552 6.97 10.50 -19.61
CA TRP A 552 5.64 9.92 -19.87
C TRP A 552 5.54 9.12 -21.17
N THR A 553 6.68 8.63 -21.66
CA THR A 553 6.81 7.93 -22.95
C THR A 553 6.04 6.61 -22.99
N LYS A 554 5.73 6.01 -21.84
CA LYS A 554 4.83 4.84 -21.74
C LYS A 554 3.46 5.11 -22.38
N LEU A 555 2.94 6.35 -22.29
CA LEU A 555 1.68 6.75 -22.93
C LEU A 555 1.76 6.76 -24.45
N LEU A 556 2.96 6.88 -25.01
CA LEU A 556 3.18 7.02 -26.45
C LEU A 556 3.31 5.67 -27.16
N LEU A 557 3.48 4.57 -26.42
CA LEU A 557 3.65 3.23 -26.98
C LEU A 557 2.41 2.73 -27.74
N ASP A 558 1.24 3.29 -27.46
CA ASP A 558 -0.01 2.96 -28.17
C ASP A 558 -0.33 3.93 -29.33
N ARG A 559 0.58 4.82 -29.74
CA ARG A 559 0.38 5.70 -30.92
C ARG A 559 0.66 4.96 -32.22
N GLY A 560 -0.34 4.88 -33.12
CA GLY A 560 -0.20 4.29 -34.46
C GLY A 560 0.80 5.05 -35.34
N GLU A 561 1.36 4.42 -36.38
CA GLU A 561 2.17 5.11 -37.40
C GLU A 561 1.38 6.23 -38.13
N GLN A 562 0.04 6.19 -38.06
CA GLN A 562 -0.84 7.24 -38.59
C GLN A 562 -1.32 8.25 -37.54
N GLY A 563 -0.74 8.27 -36.33
CA GLY A 563 -1.02 9.32 -35.34
C GLY A 563 -2.41 9.32 -34.71
N HIS A 564 -3.25 8.30 -34.96
CA HIS A 564 -4.56 8.17 -34.33
C HIS A 564 -4.42 7.90 -32.82
N THR A 565 -4.86 8.87 -32.02
CA THR A 565 -4.85 8.90 -30.54
C THR A 565 -6.14 8.34 -29.93
N GLU A 566 -6.81 7.39 -30.60
CA GLU A 566 -8.19 6.99 -30.25
C GLU A 566 -8.36 6.45 -28.80
N ARG A 567 -7.28 6.00 -28.15
CA ARG A 567 -7.31 5.51 -26.76
C ARG A 567 -6.58 6.40 -25.75
N LEU A 568 -5.96 7.51 -26.16
CA LEU A 568 -5.32 8.43 -25.21
C LEU A 568 -6.29 9.57 -24.89
N PRO A 569 -6.36 10.05 -23.63
CA PRO A 569 -7.19 11.21 -23.32
C PRO A 569 -6.80 12.39 -24.21
N GLY A 570 -7.78 13.15 -24.71
CA GLY A 570 -7.53 14.23 -25.69
C GLY A 570 -6.47 15.25 -25.26
N TRP A 571 -6.30 15.45 -23.94
CA TRP A 571 -5.28 16.33 -23.37
C TRP A 571 -3.85 15.83 -23.57
N VAL A 572 -3.61 14.54 -23.80
CA VAL A 572 -2.26 14.01 -24.08
C VAL A 572 -1.71 14.64 -25.36
N ALA A 573 -2.57 15.02 -26.32
CA ALA A 573 -2.17 15.79 -27.48
C ALA A 573 -1.80 17.25 -27.14
N ASP A 574 -2.40 17.84 -26.10
CA ASP A 574 -2.09 19.20 -25.66
C ASP A 574 -0.83 19.25 -24.77
N VAL A 575 -0.56 18.20 -24.00
CA VAL A 575 0.68 18.01 -23.24
C VAL A 575 1.88 17.72 -24.16
N ASP A 576 1.64 17.04 -25.28
CA ASP A 576 2.62 16.86 -26.36
C ASP A 576 3.00 18.20 -27.00
N LYS A 577 2.02 19.09 -27.26
CA LYS A 577 2.28 20.47 -27.75
C LYS A 577 3.11 21.31 -26.76
N ARG A 578 3.01 21.03 -25.45
CA ARG A 578 3.78 21.70 -24.38
C ARG A 578 5.16 21.05 -24.14
N GLY A 579 5.52 20.02 -24.90
CA GLY A 579 6.85 19.40 -24.85
C GLY A 579 7.09 18.42 -23.70
N ILE A 580 6.08 18.08 -22.89
CA ILE A 580 6.21 17.18 -21.73
C ILE A 580 6.28 15.71 -22.17
N CYS A 581 5.47 15.32 -23.16
CA CYS A 581 5.47 13.99 -23.79
C CYS A 581 6.31 13.95 -25.09
N ARG A 582 7.38 14.74 -25.17
CA ARG A 582 8.16 14.83 -26.41
C ARG A 582 9.02 13.59 -26.63
N VAL A 583 9.31 13.32 -27.90
CA VAL A 583 10.36 12.40 -28.34
C VAL A 583 11.30 13.13 -29.30
N PRO A 584 12.61 12.78 -29.34
CA PRO A 584 13.56 13.39 -30.26
C PRO A 584 13.12 13.16 -31.71
N SER A 585 13.35 14.12 -32.60
CA SER A 585 12.87 14.04 -33.99
C SER A 585 13.42 12.85 -34.79
N ASN A 586 14.54 12.28 -34.36
CA ASN A 586 15.18 11.11 -34.94
C ASN A 586 14.86 9.79 -34.21
N LYS A 587 13.94 9.79 -33.23
CA LYS A 587 13.62 8.62 -32.41
C LYS A 587 12.11 8.38 -32.31
N THR A 588 11.73 7.11 -32.22
CA THR A 588 10.36 6.70 -31.89
C THR A 588 10.18 6.54 -30.38
N ALA A 589 8.94 6.55 -29.90
CA ALA A 589 8.63 6.30 -28.48
C ALA A 589 9.16 4.94 -27.99
N GLN A 590 9.10 3.91 -28.84
CA GLN A 590 9.66 2.59 -28.55
C GLN A 590 11.19 2.63 -28.40
N GLN A 591 11.89 3.42 -29.22
CA GLN A 591 13.34 3.59 -29.10
C GLN A 591 13.72 4.33 -27.81
N VAL A 592 12.98 5.38 -27.45
CA VAL A 592 13.22 6.09 -26.17
C VAL A 592 12.94 5.17 -24.97
N CYS A 593 11.89 4.35 -25.03
CA CYS A 593 11.61 3.31 -24.05
C CYS A 593 12.77 2.30 -23.96
N SER A 594 13.29 1.84 -25.10
CA SER A 594 14.42 0.91 -25.14
C SER A 594 15.69 1.51 -24.55
N ASP A 595 15.97 2.79 -24.83
CA ASP A 595 17.13 3.49 -24.28
C ASP A 595 17.04 3.60 -22.76
N PHE A 596 15.88 4.00 -22.22
CA PHE A 596 15.68 4.05 -20.76
C PHE A 596 15.79 2.66 -20.12
N LEU A 597 15.18 1.64 -20.73
CA LEU A 597 15.29 0.25 -20.25
C LEU A 597 16.74 -0.24 -20.31
N ARG A 598 17.55 0.22 -21.26
CA ARG A 598 18.96 -0.14 -21.36
C ARG A 598 19.76 0.44 -20.20
N GLU A 599 19.45 1.66 -19.78
CA GLU A 599 20.05 2.24 -18.57
C GLU A 599 19.63 1.47 -17.31
N LEU A 600 18.36 1.05 -17.20
CA LEU A 600 17.90 0.17 -16.13
C LEU A 600 18.63 -1.19 -16.14
N TYR A 601 18.82 -1.80 -17.32
CA TYR A 601 19.52 -3.07 -17.47
C TYR A 601 20.99 -2.95 -17.04
N ARG A 602 21.69 -1.91 -17.50
CA ARG A 602 23.09 -1.63 -17.10
C ARG A 602 23.22 -1.44 -15.60
N HIS A 603 22.33 -0.65 -15.01
CA HIS A 603 22.32 -0.40 -13.57
C HIS A 603 22.01 -1.65 -12.76
N LEU A 604 21.07 -2.48 -13.23
CA LEU A 604 20.78 -3.77 -12.63
C LEU A 604 21.99 -4.70 -12.70
N HIS A 605 22.63 -4.82 -13.86
CA HIS A 605 23.82 -5.65 -14.02
C HIS A 605 24.92 -5.22 -13.05
N HIS A 606 25.17 -3.90 -12.92
CA HIS A 606 26.12 -3.37 -11.95
C HIS A 606 25.69 -3.63 -10.49
N THR A 607 24.40 -3.63 -10.20
CA THR A 607 23.86 -3.96 -8.87
C THR A 607 24.04 -5.45 -8.56
N LEU A 608 23.79 -6.33 -9.52
CA LEU A 608 23.93 -7.78 -9.36
C LEU A 608 25.39 -8.24 -9.33
N ALA A 609 26.29 -7.59 -10.08
CA ALA A 609 27.72 -7.85 -10.06
C ALA A 609 28.37 -7.58 -8.68
N LYS A 610 27.73 -6.79 -7.82
CA LYS A 610 28.14 -6.60 -6.41
C LYS A 610 27.69 -7.74 -5.50
N LEU A 611 26.78 -8.59 -5.96
CA LEU A 611 26.18 -9.68 -5.19
C LEU A 611 26.67 -11.06 -5.63
N MET A 612 27.11 -11.20 -6.88
CA MET A 612 27.67 -12.41 -7.47
C MET A 612 28.74 -12.05 -8.51
N SER A 613 29.68 -12.94 -8.80
CA SER A 613 30.73 -12.66 -9.79
C SER A 613 30.16 -12.54 -11.22
N ASP A 614 30.84 -11.79 -12.09
CA ASP A 614 30.41 -11.61 -13.49
C ASP A 614 30.21 -12.95 -14.22
N ARG A 615 31.09 -13.94 -13.98
CA ARG A 615 30.94 -15.29 -14.54
C ARG A 615 29.67 -16.01 -14.07
N GLU A 616 29.32 -15.85 -12.80
CA GLU A 616 28.10 -16.45 -12.25
C GLU A 616 26.85 -15.76 -12.79
N LEU A 617 26.88 -14.43 -12.91
CA LEU A 617 25.79 -13.66 -13.49
C LEU A 617 25.56 -14.00 -14.97
N GLU A 618 26.64 -14.16 -15.74
CA GLU A 618 26.58 -14.59 -17.15
C GLU A 618 26.08 -16.03 -17.31
N ALA A 619 26.47 -16.94 -16.40
CA ALA A 619 26.05 -18.33 -16.45
C ALA A 619 24.63 -18.57 -15.90
N THR A 620 24.09 -17.65 -15.10
CA THR A 620 22.78 -17.79 -14.47
C THR A 620 21.67 -17.29 -15.41
N PRO A 621 20.75 -18.16 -15.86
CA PRO A 621 19.62 -17.75 -16.69
C PRO A 621 18.71 -16.76 -15.96
N MET A 622 18.31 -15.72 -16.66
CA MET A 622 17.44 -14.65 -16.17
C MET A 622 16.00 -14.86 -16.65
N ASP A 623 15.07 -14.98 -15.72
CA ASP A 623 13.64 -15.00 -16.00
C ASP A 623 13.07 -13.59 -15.77
N CYS A 624 12.95 -12.82 -16.85
CA CYS A 624 12.48 -11.44 -16.83
C CYS A 624 10.96 -11.37 -16.87
N TRP A 625 10.35 -10.60 -15.98
CA TRP A 625 8.91 -10.36 -15.90
C TRP A 625 8.60 -8.87 -16.04
N ILE A 626 7.77 -8.52 -17.01
CA ILE A 626 7.36 -7.14 -17.28
C ILE A 626 5.87 -6.98 -16.99
N PRO A 627 5.50 -6.23 -15.94
CA PRO A 627 4.12 -5.81 -15.71
C PRO A 627 3.65 -4.83 -16.79
N VAL A 628 2.44 -5.04 -17.31
CA VAL A 628 1.81 -4.16 -18.33
C VAL A 628 0.39 -3.75 -17.92
N PRO A 629 -0.07 -2.51 -18.22
CA PRO A 629 -1.44 -2.11 -17.91
C PRO A 629 -2.46 -2.99 -18.64
N ALA A 630 -3.62 -3.27 -18.03
CA ALA A 630 -4.64 -4.11 -18.66
C ALA A 630 -5.24 -3.47 -19.93
N VAL A 631 -5.20 -2.14 -20.02
CA VAL A 631 -5.70 -1.35 -21.16
C VAL A 631 -4.76 -1.31 -22.37
N PHE A 632 -3.51 -1.74 -22.23
CA PHE A 632 -2.55 -1.70 -23.33
C PHE A 632 -3.04 -2.51 -24.53
N SER A 633 -2.95 -1.92 -25.73
CA SER A 633 -3.14 -2.68 -26.96
C SER A 633 -2.05 -3.75 -27.10
N GLN A 634 -2.32 -4.81 -27.88
CA GLN A 634 -1.31 -5.83 -28.19
C GLN A 634 -0.07 -5.23 -28.83
N ARG A 635 -0.24 -4.18 -29.64
CA ARG A 635 0.86 -3.45 -30.25
C ARG A 635 1.71 -2.73 -29.22
N ALA A 636 1.10 -2.11 -28.20
CA ALA A 636 1.83 -1.45 -27.12
C ALA A 636 2.58 -2.46 -26.23
N VAL A 637 1.97 -3.62 -25.93
CA VAL A 637 2.65 -4.72 -25.21
C VAL A 637 3.85 -5.23 -26.00
N HIS A 638 3.67 -5.49 -27.31
CA HIS A 638 4.76 -5.92 -28.20
C HIS A 638 5.88 -4.88 -28.26
N ALA A 639 5.55 -3.60 -28.44
CA ALA A 639 6.54 -2.52 -28.49
C ALA A 639 7.37 -2.45 -27.20
N LEU A 640 6.73 -2.61 -26.03
CA LEU A 640 7.43 -2.64 -24.74
C LEU A 640 8.33 -3.87 -24.59
N MET A 641 7.83 -5.05 -24.96
CA MET A 641 8.60 -6.29 -24.93
C MET A 641 9.83 -6.22 -25.84
N GLU A 642 9.65 -5.70 -27.04
CA GLU A 642 10.75 -5.54 -27.99
C GLU A 642 11.75 -4.48 -27.54
N ALA A 643 11.28 -3.38 -26.94
CA ALA A 643 12.13 -2.38 -26.32
C ALA A 643 12.98 -2.97 -25.18
N ALA A 644 12.40 -3.86 -24.37
CA ALA A 644 13.09 -4.55 -23.27
C ALA A 644 14.11 -5.57 -23.77
N ARG A 645 13.77 -6.38 -24.79
CA ARG A 645 14.73 -7.28 -25.45
C ARG A 645 15.91 -6.52 -26.04
N THR A 646 15.62 -5.44 -26.76
CA THR A 646 16.64 -4.54 -27.36
C THR A 646 17.47 -3.82 -26.29
N ALA A 647 16.97 -3.70 -25.07
CA ALA A 647 17.71 -3.16 -23.93
C ALA A 647 18.64 -4.18 -23.25
N GLY A 648 18.41 -5.48 -23.45
CA GLY A 648 19.20 -6.58 -22.87
C GLY A 648 18.40 -7.54 -21.98
N PHE A 649 17.15 -7.22 -21.65
CA PHE A 649 16.31 -8.12 -20.83
C PHE A 649 15.85 -9.31 -21.64
N GLY A 650 16.15 -10.53 -21.19
CA GLY A 650 15.73 -11.74 -21.90
C GLY A 650 16.52 -12.03 -23.17
N SER A 651 17.67 -11.39 -23.40
CA SER A 651 18.42 -11.50 -24.66
C SER A 651 19.54 -12.55 -24.64
N ARG A 652 19.97 -13.04 -23.48
CA ARG A 652 21.05 -14.03 -23.38
C ARG A 652 20.51 -15.44 -23.57
N ALA A 653 21.38 -16.38 -23.93
CA ALA A 653 21.00 -17.77 -24.15
C ALA A 653 20.45 -18.40 -22.87
N GLY A 654 19.18 -18.82 -22.90
CA GLY A 654 18.47 -19.40 -21.76
C GLY A 654 17.71 -18.41 -20.89
N ASP A 655 17.87 -17.10 -21.12
CA ASP A 655 17.01 -16.10 -20.49
C ASP A 655 15.60 -16.19 -21.08
N THR A 656 14.60 -15.83 -20.27
CA THR A 656 13.20 -15.75 -20.66
C THR A 656 12.66 -14.35 -20.40
N ILE A 657 11.62 -13.96 -21.15
CA ILE A 657 10.88 -12.73 -20.93
C ILE A 657 9.39 -13.03 -20.96
N SER A 658 8.71 -12.69 -19.87
CA SER A 658 7.30 -12.98 -19.61
C SER A 658 6.57 -11.68 -19.25
N VAL A 659 5.27 -11.63 -19.53
CA VAL A 659 4.40 -10.51 -19.17
C VAL A 659 3.36 -10.93 -18.15
N ILE A 660 3.01 -10.00 -17.28
CA ILE A 660 1.87 -10.09 -16.37
C ILE A 660 1.12 -8.77 -16.42
N THR A 661 -0.20 -8.77 -16.23
CA THR A 661 -0.91 -7.49 -16.13
C THR A 661 -0.64 -6.84 -14.78
N GLU A 662 -0.50 -5.51 -14.74
CA GLU A 662 -0.37 -4.72 -13.51
C GLU A 662 -1.46 -5.07 -12.48
N PRO A 663 -2.77 -5.09 -12.83
CA PRO A 663 -3.80 -5.49 -11.86
C PRO A 663 -3.70 -6.94 -11.40
N GLU A 664 -3.34 -7.91 -12.26
CA GLU A 664 -3.13 -9.30 -11.84
C GLU A 664 -1.96 -9.39 -10.84
N ALA A 665 -0.86 -8.71 -11.13
CA ALA A 665 0.30 -8.67 -10.24
C ALA A 665 -0.09 -8.00 -8.91
N ALA A 666 -0.70 -6.82 -8.94
CA ALA A 666 -1.11 -6.11 -7.74
C ALA A 666 -2.04 -6.96 -6.87
N ALA A 667 -2.96 -7.70 -7.48
CA ALA A 667 -3.84 -8.63 -6.79
C ALA A 667 -3.10 -9.80 -6.14
N LEU A 668 -2.15 -10.42 -6.85
CA LEU A 668 -1.34 -11.51 -6.28
C LEU A 668 -0.59 -11.05 -5.02
N ALA A 669 0.01 -9.86 -5.06
CA ALA A 669 0.69 -9.30 -3.89
C ALA A 669 -0.26 -9.00 -2.73
N ALA A 670 -1.36 -8.31 -3.03
CA ALA A 670 -2.35 -7.93 -2.03
C ALA A 670 -2.98 -9.15 -1.35
N LEU A 671 -3.47 -10.10 -2.15
CA LEU A 671 -4.11 -11.31 -1.63
C LEU A 671 -3.12 -12.15 -0.83
N TYR A 672 -1.88 -12.33 -1.31
CA TYR A 672 -0.86 -13.05 -0.56
C TYR A 672 -0.63 -12.43 0.83
N GLU A 673 -0.48 -11.10 0.93
CA GLU A 673 -0.27 -10.39 2.22
C GLU A 673 -1.43 -10.61 3.22
N TYR A 674 -2.67 -10.72 2.72
CA TYR A 674 -3.85 -10.86 3.57
C TYR A 674 -4.38 -12.29 3.71
N THR A 675 -3.85 -13.28 2.98
CA THR A 675 -4.19 -14.70 3.19
C THR A 675 -3.21 -15.43 4.12
N MET A 676 -2.07 -14.83 4.46
CA MET A 676 -1.08 -15.46 5.34
C MET A 676 -1.60 -15.59 6.78
N PRO A 677 -1.30 -16.71 7.49
CA PRO A 677 -1.82 -16.99 8.84
C PRO A 677 -1.53 -15.91 9.89
N ASP A 678 -0.40 -15.20 9.74
CA ASP A 678 0.04 -14.15 10.66
C ASP A 678 -0.45 -12.73 10.26
N SER A 679 -1.31 -12.63 9.23
CA SER A 679 -1.83 -11.34 8.79
C SER A 679 -2.70 -10.69 9.89
N LEU A 680 -2.56 -9.37 10.06
CA LEU A 680 -3.34 -8.60 11.05
C LEU A 680 -4.83 -8.57 10.72
N LYS A 681 -5.20 -8.75 9.45
CA LYS A 681 -6.57 -8.80 8.95
C LYS A 681 -6.67 -9.93 7.90
N PRO A 682 -6.76 -11.20 8.33
CA PRO A 682 -6.76 -12.31 7.39
C PRO A 682 -8.09 -12.37 6.63
N LEU A 683 -8.00 -12.42 5.30
CA LEU A 683 -9.15 -12.64 4.42
C LEU A 683 -9.66 -14.07 4.58
N LYS A 684 -10.98 -14.25 4.55
CA LYS A 684 -11.65 -15.54 4.74
C LYS A 684 -12.23 -16.06 3.44
N GLN A 685 -12.38 -17.38 3.39
CA GLN A 685 -13.06 -18.05 2.30
C GLN A 685 -14.51 -17.54 2.16
N GLY A 686 -14.93 -17.27 0.93
CA GLY A 686 -16.27 -16.81 0.59
C GLY A 686 -16.44 -15.28 0.53
N GLU A 687 -15.43 -14.52 0.96
CA GLU A 687 -15.39 -13.07 0.88
C GLU A 687 -15.08 -12.57 -0.54
N THR A 688 -15.60 -11.39 -0.87
CA THR A 688 -15.44 -10.72 -2.16
C THR A 688 -14.54 -9.50 -1.98
N VAL A 689 -13.45 -9.46 -2.75
CA VAL A 689 -12.39 -8.47 -2.61
C VAL A 689 -12.19 -7.76 -3.94
N MET A 690 -12.17 -6.43 -3.93
CA MET A 690 -11.82 -5.61 -5.07
C MET A 690 -10.45 -5.00 -4.86
N ILE A 691 -9.53 -5.23 -5.79
CA ILE A 691 -8.23 -4.58 -5.83
C ILE A 691 -8.37 -3.32 -6.65
N CYS A 692 -7.97 -2.18 -6.10
CA CYS A 692 -7.96 -0.88 -6.76
C CYS A 692 -6.51 -0.41 -6.89
N ASP A 693 -5.92 -0.61 -8.06
CA ASP A 693 -4.56 -0.18 -8.39
C ASP A 693 -4.58 1.24 -8.95
N CYS A 694 -4.27 2.21 -8.11
CA CYS A 694 -4.16 3.62 -8.47
C CYS A 694 -2.71 3.92 -8.89
N GLY A 695 -2.43 3.71 -10.16
CA GLY A 695 -1.11 3.90 -10.77
C GLY A 695 -0.80 5.35 -11.15
N GLY A 696 0.25 5.49 -11.98
CA GLY A 696 0.67 6.80 -12.49
C GLY A 696 -0.30 7.36 -13.53
N ALA A 697 -0.67 6.54 -14.51
CA ALA A 697 -1.52 6.95 -15.63
C ALA A 697 -2.89 6.26 -15.66
N THR A 698 -3.00 5.12 -14.99
CA THR A 698 -4.21 4.28 -15.01
C THR A 698 -4.65 3.98 -13.59
N THR A 699 -5.95 3.80 -13.44
CA THR A 699 -6.53 3.22 -12.25
C THR A 699 -7.29 1.98 -12.68
N ASP A 700 -6.82 0.84 -12.22
CA ASP A 700 -7.35 -0.47 -12.56
C ASP A 700 -8.10 -1.05 -11.36
N THR A 701 -9.26 -1.65 -11.61
CA THR A 701 -10.05 -2.35 -10.59
C THR A 701 -10.30 -3.79 -11.01
N THR A 702 -9.99 -4.72 -10.12
CA THR A 702 -10.23 -6.14 -10.36
C THR A 702 -10.89 -6.76 -9.15
N THR A 703 -12.01 -7.44 -9.36
CA THR A 703 -12.76 -8.09 -8.28
C THR A 703 -12.54 -9.59 -8.28
N TYR A 704 -12.42 -10.14 -7.07
CA TYR A 704 -12.13 -11.53 -6.76
C TYR A 704 -13.15 -12.08 -5.78
N LYS A 705 -13.58 -13.31 -6.03
CA LYS A 705 -14.31 -14.12 -5.06
C LYS A 705 -13.37 -15.18 -4.50
N LEU A 706 -13.11 -15.17 -3.19
CA LEU A 706 -12.23 -16.14 -2.56
C LEU A 706 -12.92 -17.50 -2.43
N THR A 707 -12.61 -18.42 -3.33
CA THR A 707 -13.26 -19.76 -3.37
C THR A 707 -12.52 -20.81 -2.54
N GLU A 708 -11.19 -20.75 -2.46
CA GLU A 708 -10.31 -21.61 -1.66
C GLU A 708 -9.17 -20.78 -1.04
N ILE A 709 -8.61 -21.22 0.09
CA ILE A 709 -7.48 -20.55 0.81
C ILE A 709 -6.15 -20.67 0.02
N THR A 710 -6.16 -21.38 -1.10
CA THR A 710 -5.11 -21.34 -2.14
C THR A 710 -5.71 -20.67 -3.37
N PRO A 711 -5.16 -19.56 -3.88
CA PRO A 711 -5.92 -18.66 -4.75
C PRO A 711 -6.28 -19.31 -6.09
N ARG A 712 -7.55 -19.71 -6.22
CA ARG A 712 -8.23 -19.87 -7.52
C ARG A 712 -9.04 -18.60 -7.74
N LEU A 713 -8.53 -17.75 -8.63
CA LEU A 713 -9.06 -16.41 -8.86
C LEU A 713 -9.90 -16.42 -10.14
N GLU A 714 -11.18 -16.03 -10.00
CA GLU A 714 -12.01 -15.61 -11.12
C GLU A 714 -12.00 -14.08 -11.17
N PHE A 715 -11.81 -13.52 -12.37
CA PHE A 715 -11.50 -12.10 -12.57
C PHE A 715 -12.68 -11.39 -13.23
N GLN A 716 -13.03 -10.21 -12.72
CA GLN A 716 -13.77 -9.19 -13.45
C GLN A 716 -12.96 -7.89 -13.38
N GLU A 717 -12.47 -7.42 -14.53
CA GLU A 717 -11.60 -6.25 -14.67
C GLU A 717 -12.37 -5.04 -15.22
N ALA A 718 -12.15 -3.86 -14.63
CA ALA A 718 -12.55 -2.56 -15.18
C ALA A 718 -11.42 -1.55 -14.95
N CYS A 719 -11.10 -0.71 -15.96
CA CYS A 719 -9.98 0.23 -15.91
C CYS A 719 -10.37 1.59 -16.52
N ILE A 720 -9.79 2.66 -15.98
CA ILE A 720 -9.85 4.01 -16.53
C ILE A 720 -8.45 4.62 -16.70
N LEU A 721 -8.31 5.54 -17.66
CA LEU A 721 -7.12 6.38 -17.84
C LEU A 721 -7.15 7.54 -16.83
N CYS A 722 -6.87 7.24 -15.58
CA CYS A 722 -6.85 8.19 -14.48
C CYS A 722 -5.76 7.79 -13.48
N GLY A 723 -4.89 8.72 -13.05
CA GLY A 723 -3.84 8.40 -12.08
C GLY A 723 -3.13 9.64 -11.54
N SER A 724 -1.95 9.44 -10.95
CA SER A 724 -1.17 10.54 -10.37
C SER A 724 -0.72 11.60 -11.39
N LEU A 725 -0.58 11.24 -12.67
CA LEU A 725 -0.24 12.17 -13.75
C LEU A 725 -1.36 13.16 -14.06
N ASP A 726 -2.62 12.81 -13.77
CA ASP A 726 -3.73 13.77 -13.89
C ASP A 726 -3.61 14.87 -12.83
N LEU A 727 -3.15 14.53 -11.62
CA LEU A 727 -2.87 15.53 -10.58
C LEU A 727 -1.73 16.45 -11.01
N ASP A 728 -0.69 15.89 -11.65
CA ASP A 728 0.40 16.69 -12.21
C ASP A 728 -0.12 17.64 -13.28
N ARG A 729 -0.95 17.16 -14.22
CA ARG A 729 -1.59 18.04 -15.22
C ARG A 729 -2.38 19.17 -14.55
N ASP A 730 -3.30 18.84 -13.66
CA ASP A 730 -4.23 19.81 -13.06
C ASP A 730 -3.46 20.84 -12.21
N PHE A 731 -2.39 20.42 -11.55
CA PHE A 731 -1.46 21.33 -10.88
C PHE A 731 -0.72 22.26 -11.85
N TYR A 732 -0.15 21.73 -12.94
CA TYR A 732 0.53 22.55 -13.94
C TYR A 732 -0.42 23.55 -14.61
N GLU A 733 -1.68 23.17 -14.84
CA GLU A 733 -2.72 24.09 -15.35
C GLU A 733 -3.02 25.20 -14.34
N LEU A 734 -3.12 24.89 -13.05
CA LEU A 734 -3.29 25.89 -12.01
C LEU A 734 -2.11 26.88 -11.98
N MET A 735 -0.88 26.39 -12.08
CA MET A 735 0.33 27.22 -12.11
C MET A 735 0.35 28.14 -13.34
N TRP A 736 0.03 27.60 -14.51
CA TRP A 736 -0.09 28.38 -15.74
C TRP A 736 -1.16 29.48 -15.62
N TRP A 737 -2.33 29.17 -15.07
CA TRP A 737 -3.38 30.17 -14.86
C TRP A 737 -2.97 31.29 -13.90
N ARG A 738 -2.14 31.00 -12.90
CA ARG A 738 -1.68 31.99 -11.91
C ARG A 738 -0.54 32.86 -12.39
N PHE A 739 0.42 32.27 -13.09
CA PHE A 739 1.72 32.90 -13.34
C PHE A 739 2.04 33.04 -14.83
N GLY A 740 1.28 32.38 -15.71
CA GLY A 740 1.45 32.43 -17.16
C GLY A 740 2.87 32.08 -17.61
N GLU A 741 3.39 32.89 -18.52
CA GLU A 741 4.72 32.70 -19.13
C GLU A 741 5.86 32.74 -18.10
N ALA A 742 5.68 33.39 -16.94
CA ALA A 742 6.69 33.42 -15.89
C ALA A 742 6.96 32.03 -15.31
N PHE A 743 5.92 31.24 -15.07
CA PHE A 743 6.06 29.86 -14.60
C PHE A 743 6.70 28.94 -15.64
N GLU A 744 6.32 29.08 -16.92
CA GLU A 744 6.91 28.30 -18.01
C GLU A 744 8.40 28.60 -18.15
N LYS A 745 8.81 29.88 -18.17
CA LYS A 745 10.23 30.28 -18.22
C LYS A 745 11.02 29.80 -17.01
N SER A 746 10.42 29.82 -15.82
CA SER A 746 11.08 29.41 -14.57
C SER A 746 11.22 27.90 -14.40
N THR A 747 10.40 27.11 -15.11
CA THR A 747 10.47 25.65 -15.12
C THR A 747 11.26 25.09 -16.31
N THR A 748 11.47 25.90 -17.37
CA THR A 748 12.19 25.50 -18.60
C THR A 748 13.52 26.23 -18.83
N GLY A 749 13.89 27.18 -17.95
CA GLY A 749 15.05 28.07 -18.09
C GLY A 749 16.34 27.61 -17.39
N SER A 750 17.45 28.32 -17.68
CA SER A 750 18.85 28.01 -17.31
C SER A 750 19.21 28.04 -15.81
N HIS A 751 18.26 28.27 -14.89
CA HIS A 751 18.50 28.29 -13.45
C HIS A 751 18.14 26.93 -12.84
N LYS A 752 19.18 26.15 -12.49
CA LYS A 752 19.15 24.68 -12.49
C LYS A 752 18.48 23.98 -11.29
N GLU A 753 18.56 24.51 -10.07
CA GLU A 753 18.04 23.83 -8.86
C GLU A 753 16.58 24.09 -8.45
N PRO A 754 15.96 25.26 -8.72
CA PRO A 754 14.61 25.58 -8.23
C PRO A 754 13.51 24.66 -8.76
N GLY A 755 13.52 24.35 -10.05
CA GLY A 755 12.49 23.52 -10.69
C GLY A 755 12.41 22.09 -10.14
N GLU A 756 13.54 21.50 -9.78
CA GLU A 756 13.57 20.16 -9.19
C GLU A 756 13.02 20.16 -7.77
N ARG A 757 13.45 21.11 -6.95
CA ARG A 757 12.95 21.25 -5.57
C ARG A 757 11.46 21.52 -5.57
N PHE A 758 10.98 22.30 -6.53
CA PHE A 758 9.56 22.55 -6.77
C PHE A 758 8.80 21.25 -7.09
N GLN A 759 9.24 20.48 -8.08
CA GLN A 759 8.60 19.21 -8.44
C GLN A 759 8.67 18.16 -7.32
N GLN A 760 9.77 18.12 -6.57
CA GLN A 760 9.91 17.23 -5.41
C GLN A 760 8.96 17.63 -4.27
N SER A 761 8.82 18.94 -4.01
CA SER A 761 7.87 19.43 -3.01
C SER A 761 6.44 19.12 -3.43
N TRP A 762 6.08 19.32 -4.70
CA TRP A 762 4.79 18.91 -5.24
C TRP A 762 4.51 17.42 -5.07
N ASN A 763 5.47 16.55 -5.41
CA ASN A 763 5.33 15.10 -5.19
C ASN A 763 5.15 14.73 -3.72
N ARG A 764 5.84 15.43 -2.80
CA ARG A 764 5.66 15.26 -1.36
C ARG A 764 4.25 15.70 -0.92
N LEU A 765 3.78 16.85 -1.39
CA LEU A 765 2.43 17.34 -1.10
C LEU A 765 1.35 16.37 -1.60
N LYS A 766 1.51 15.80 -2.81
CA LYS A 766 0.57 14.78 -3.32
C LYS A 766 0.40 13.57 -2.39
N ARG A 767 1.48 13.17 -1.70
CA ARG A 767 1.49 12.04 -0.75
C ARG A 767 0.95 12.44 0.62
N THR A 768 1.40 13.59 1.13
CA THR A 768 1.20 13.98 2.54
C THR A 768 -0.04 14.81 2.79
N PHE A 769 -0.64 15.40 1.76
CA PHE A 769 -1.91 16.11 1.88
C PHE A 769 -3.02 15.14 2.32
N THR A 770 -3.80 15.58 3.30
CA THR A 770 -4.88 14.89 4.01
C THR A 770 -6.21 15.63 3.87
N GLY A 771 -6.18 16.93 3.50
CA GLY A 771 -7.36 17.79 3.43
C GLY A 771 -7.93 18.23 4.78
N ARG A 772 -7.19 17.97 5.87
CA ARG A 772 -7.54 18.30 7.27
C ARG A 772 -6.39 19.03 7.97
N GLU A 773 -5.54 19.70 7.22
CA GLU A 773 -4.38 20.41 7.74
C GLU A 773 -4.79 21.57 8.63
N ILE A 774 -3.90 21.89 9.59
CA ILE A 774 -4.07 23.05 10.49
C ILE A 774 -3.80 24.36 9.74
N SER A 775 -2.86 24.32 8.80
CA SER A 775 -2.54 25.43 7.91
C SER A 775 -3.38 25.32 6.65
N ASP A 776 -4.03 26.41 6.27
CA ASP A 776 -4.69 26.52 4.96
C ASP A 776 -3.71 26.84 3.84
N GLU A 777 -2.43 27.04 4.15
CA GLU A 777 -1.38 27.36 3.18
C GLU A 777 -0.32 26.25 3.11
N HIS A 778 0.04 25.88 1.87
CA HIS A 778 0.98 24.82 1.51
C HIS A 778 2.09 25.37 0.60
N GLU A 779 3.35 25.18 1.00
CA GLU A 779 4.52 25.66 0.26
C GLU A 779 4.96 24.64 -0.80
N VAL A 780 4.83 24.97 -2.10
CA VAL A 780 5.21 24.05 -3.21
C VAL A 780 6.71 24.13 -3.55
N GLY A 781 7.51 24.75 -2.68
CA GLY A 781 8.96 24.80 -2.80
C GLY A 781 9.48 26.02 -3.57
N TYR A 782 10.81 26.12 -3.61
CA TYR A 782 11.53 27.28 -4.14
C TYR A 782 11.48 27.32 -5.66
N LEU A 783 10.93 28.38 -6.25
CA LEU A 783 10.88 28.63 -7.68
C LEU A 783 11.04 30.13 -7.96
N VAL A 784 12.13 30.55 -8.59
CA VAL A 784 12.35 31.97 -8.89
C VAL A 784 11.53 32.36 -10.11
N MET A 785 10.52 33.21 -9.94
CA MET A 785 9.69 33.76 -11.02
C MET A 785 9.80 35.29 -11.03
N PRO A 786 10.66 35.88 -11.88
CA PRO A 786 10.74 37.34 -12.03
C PRO A 786 9.46 37.91 -12.64
N GLY A 787 8.99 39.05 -12.14
CA GLY A 787 7.81 39.76 -12.66
C GLY A 787 6.47 39.30 -12.08
N VAL A 788 6.48 38.41 -11.08
CA VAL A 788 5.28 37.99 -10.32
C VAL A 788 5.38 38.32 -8.83
N GLU A 789 6.25 39.26 -8.46
CA GLU A 789 6.54 39.61 -7.07
C GLU A 789 5.32 40.14 -6.30
N ASP A 790 4.34 40.72 -7.01
CA ASP A 790 3.09 41.23 -6.44
C ASP A 790 1.96 40.18 -6.37
N SER A 791 2.22 38.94 -6.76
CA SER A 791 1.20 37.88 -6.78
C SER A 791 0.89 37.37 -5.38
N GLN A 792 -0.40 37.31 -5.02
CA GLN A 792 -0.86 36.74 -3.75
C GLN A 792 -0.57 35.22 -3.61
N TYR A 793 -0.24 34.55 -4.71
CA TYR A 793 0.07 33.11 -4.73
C TYR A 793 1.57 32.82 -4.67
N TYR A 794 2.41 33.86 -4.49
CA TYR A 794 3.86 33.76 -4.54
C TYR A 794 4.49 34.59 -3.41
N ASP A 795 5.23 33.94 -2.53
CA ASP A 795 6.05 34.63 -1.54
C ASP A 795 7.35 35.09 -2.22
N ALA A 796 7.37 36.34 -2.67
CA ALA A 796 8.52 36.93 -3.36
C ALA A 796 9.78 37.04 -2.48
N ARG A 797 9.66 37.02 -1.15
CA ARG A 797 10.83 37.06 -0.25
C ARG A 797 11.52 35.71 -0.17
N LYS A 798 10.72 34.64 -0.19
CA LYS A 798 11.23 33.26 -0.13
C LYS A 798 11.39 32.62 -1.51
N ASN A 799 10.84 33.23 -2.56
CA ASN A 799 10.63 32.64 -3.88
C ASN A 799 9.87 31.32 -3.82
N ILE A 800 8.74 31.28 -3.09
CA ILE A 800 7.96 30.06 -2.88
C ILE A 800 6.55 30.25 -3.42
N VAL A 801 6.04 29.26 -4.13
CA VAL A 801 4.62 29.20 -4.53
C VAL A 801 3.78 28.71 -3.36
N MET A 802 2.67 29.41 -3.12
CA MET A 802 1.70 29.10 -2.08
C MET A 802 0.44 28.52 -2.70
N LEU A 803 0.01 27.36 -2.20
CA LEU A 803 -1.29 26.76 -2.49
C LEU A 803 -2.17 26.80 -1.25
N SER A 804 -3.46 27.08 -1.44
CA SER A 804 -4.45 26.90 -0.38
C SER A 804 -4.88 25.43 -0.25
N SER A 805 -5.44 25.06 0.90
CA SER A 805 -6.12 23.75 1.06
C SER A 805 -7.25 23.55 0.04
N GLU A 806 -7.91 24.62 -0.40
CA GLU A 806 -8.93 24.54 -1.43
C GLU A 806 -8.31 24.28 -2.81
N ASP A 807 -7.17 24.91 -3.13
CA ASP A 807 -6.43 24.63 -4.36
C ASP A 807 -6.02 23.16 -4.45
N MET A 808 -5.52 22.61 -3.33
CA MET A 808 -5.17 21.20 -3.24
C MET A 808 -6.40 20.32 -3.48
N LYS A 809 -7.55 20.63 -2.87
CA LYS A 809 -8.79 19.87 -3.10
C LYS A 809 -9.26 19.98 -4.53
N ASP A 810 -9.17 21.15 -5.16
CA ASP A 810 -9.58 21.38 -6.54
C ASP A 810 -8.71 20.59 -7.54
N VAL A 811 -7.41 20.47 -7.28
CA VAL A 811 -6.51 19.61 -8.08
C VAL A 811 -6.86 18.13 -7.89
N PHE A 812 -7.20 17.70 -6.67
CA PHE A 812 -7.47 16.29 -6.39
C PHE A 812 -8.88 15.81 -6.76
N ALA A 813 -9.90 16.66 -6.61
CA ALA A 813 -11.30 16.27 -6.73
C ALA A 813 -11.64 15.62 -8.07
N PRO A 814 -11.23 16.14 -9.24
CA PRO A 814 -11.52 15.51 -10.53
C PRO A 814 -10.98 14.10 -10.65
N VAL A 815 -9.81 13.82 -10.07
CA VAL A 815 -9.16 12.50 -10.09
C VAL A 815 -9.87 11.56 -9.12
N VAL A 816 -10.08 12.00 -7.87
CA VAL A 816 -10.73 11.20 -6.81
C VAL A 816 -12.16 10.84 -7.21
N ASP A 817 -12.93 11.77 -7.76
CA ASP A 817 -14.32 11.54 -8.17
C ASP A 817 -14.43 10.51 -9.30
N ARG A 818 -13.47 10.51 -10.25
CA ARG A 818 -13.40 9.48 -11.31
C ARG A 818 -13.08 8.10 -10.72
N ILE A 819 -12.17 8.03 -9.75
CA ILE A 819 -11.84 6.76 -9.06
C ILE A 819 -13.05 6.24 -8.30
N ILE A 820 -13.72 7.10 -7.51
CA ILE A 820 -14.95 6.71 -6.78
C ILE A 820 -16.04 6.26 -7.75
N LYS A 821 -16.22 6.95 -8.88
CA LYS A 821 -17.18 6.55 -9.91
C LYS A 821 -16.86 5.16 -10.47
N LEU A 822 -15.59 4.87 -10.79
CA LEU A 822 -15.18 3.54 -11.23
C LEU A 822 -15.49 2.46 -10.19
N LEU A 823 -15.13 2.70 -8.92
CA LEU A 823 -15.40 1.78 -7.82
C LEU A 823 -16.91 1.52 -7.67
N SER A 824 -17.74 2.55 -7.77
CA SER A 824 -19.19 2.44 -7.66
C SER A 824 -19.83 1.65 -8.80
N THR A 825 -19.36 1.87 -10.04
CA THR A 825 -19.82 1.10 -11.21
C THR A 825 -19.43 -0.37 -11.08
N GLN A 826 -18.17 -0.64 -10.73
CA GLN A 826 -17.69 -2.01 -10.60
C GLN A 826 -18.40 -2.76 -9.46
N GLN A 827 -18.65 -2.09 -8.34
CA GLN A 827 -19.44 -2.65 -7.25
C GLN A 827 -20.84 -3.05 -7.71
N ALA A 828 -21.55 -2.17 -8.42
CA ALA A 828 -22.90 -2.45 -8.90
C ALA A 828 -22.94 -3.67 -9.85
N GLU A 829 -21.97 -3.77 -10.77
CA GLU A 829 -21.88 -4.92 -11.67
C GLU A 829 -21.59 -6.24 -10.93
N VAL A 830 -20.74 -6.19 -9.91
CA VAL A 830 -20.39 -7.35 -9.08
C VAL A 830 -21.60 -7.82 -8.29
N GLU A 831 -22.34 -6.90 -7.68
CA GLU A 831 -23.57 -7.20 -6.94
C GLU A 831 -24.64 -7.81 -7.85
N GLU A 832 -24.80 -7.29 -9.07
CA GLU A 832 -25.73 -7.81 -10.07
C GLU A 832 -25.33 -9.23 -10.54
N LYS A 833 -24.05 -9.45 -10.88
CA LYS A 833 -23.58 -10.72 -11.45
C LYS A 833 -23.40 -11.83 -10.42
N LEU A 834 -22.87 -11.52 -9.24
CA LEU A 834 -22.54 -12.52 -8.21
C LEU A 834 -23.64 -12.68 -7.16
N GLY A 835 -24.63 -11.78 -7.11
CA GLY A 835 -25.67 -11.78 -6.07
C GLY A 835 -25.11 -11.60 -4.66
N LYS A 836 -23.90 -11.06 -4.53
CA LYS A 836 -23.17 -10.85 -3.28
C LYS A 836 -22.62 -9.44 -3.22
N ARG A 837 -22.64 -8.86 -2.03
CA ARG A 837 -22.00 -7.58 -1.75
C ARG A 837 -20.49 -7.73 -1.68
N LEU A 838 -19.81 -6.62 -1.97
CA LEU A 838 -18.37 -6.50 -1.80
C LEU A 838 -18.03 -6.43 -0.30
N ASP A 839 -17.00 -7.15 0.14
CA ASP A 839 -16.57 -7.14 1.54
C ASP A 839 -15.37 -6.20 1.75
N TYR A 840 -14.43 -6.21 0.79
CA TYR A 840 -13.18 -5.45 0.88
C TYR A 840 -12.85 -4.70 -0.40
N ILE A 841 -12.27 -3.51 -0.25
CA ILE A 841 -11.50 -2.82 -1.28
C ILE A 841 -10.05 -2.76 -0.80
N ILE A 842 -9.08 -3.18 -1.62
CA ILE A 842 -7.65 -3.07 -1.32
C ILE A 842 -7.03 -2.06 -2.26
N LEU A 843 -6.53 -0.96 -1.68
CA LEU A 843 -5.92 0.14 -2.40
C LEU A 843 -4.41 -0.09 -2.58
N VAL A 844 -3.96 -0.20 -3.83
CA VAL A 844 -2.58 -0.43 -4.25
C VAL A 844 -2.15 0.57 -5.32
N GLY A 845 -0.86 0.57 -5.69
CA GLY A 845 -0.31 1.49 -6.67
C GLY A 845 0.43 2.68 -6.04
N GLY A 846 1.02 3.54 -6.88
CA GLY A 846 1.79 4.70 -6.42
C GLY A 846 0.93 5.80 -5.82
N LEU A 847 -0.27 6.03 -6.37
CA LEU A 847 -1.19 7.05 -5.87
C LEU A 847 -1.89 6.61 -4.56
N ALA A 848 -1.88 5.31 -4.24
CA ALA A 848 -2.36 4.78 -2.96
C ALA A 848 -1.58 5.28 -1.74
N GLU A 849 -0.38 5.85 -1.94
CA GLU A 849 0.37 6.53 -0.88
C GLU A 849 -0.22 7.90 -0.50
N SER A 850 -1.16 8.43 -1.28
CA SER A 850 -1.82 9.69 -0.96
C SER A 850 -2.79 9.54 0.20
N GLU A 851 -2.54 10.26 1.29
CA GLU A 851 -3.42 10.28 2.46
C GLU A 851 -4.79 10.89 2.14
N TYR A 852 -4.85 11.92 1.28
CA TYR A 852 -6.10 12.51 0.84
C TYR A 852 -6.95 11.48 0.07
N LEU A 853 -6.37 10.79 -0.91
CA LEU A 853 -7.09 9.73 -1.64
C LEU A 853 -7.60 8.65 -0.67
N TYR A 854 -6.75 8.17 0.24
CA TYR A 854 -7.14 7.16 1.22
C TYR A 854 -8.32 7.63 2.08
N SER A 855 -8.26 8.86 2.62
CA SER A 855 -9.35 9.42 3.44
C SER A 855 -10.68 9.57 2.69
N ARG A 856 -10.63 9.93 1.40
CA ARG A 856 -11.82 10.07 0.55
C ARG A 856 -12.43 8.71 0.23
N LEU A 857 -11.60 7.71 -0.06
CA LEU A 857 -12.05 6.34 -0.28
C LEU A 857 -12.56 5.69 1.01
N GLU A 858 -11.99 6.00 2.17
CA GLU A 858 -12.45 5.51 3.46
C GLU A 858 -13.86 6.01 3.78
N LEU A 859 -14.14 7.30 3.53
CA LEU A 859 -15.48 7.86 3.64
C LEU A 859 -16.47 7.18 2.68
N TYR A 860 -16.07 6.99 1.42
CA TYR A 860 -16.87 6.26 0.44
C TYR A 860 -17.19 4.83 0.92
N CYS A 861 -16.17 4.08 1.34
CA CYS A 861 -16.29 2.71 1.83
C CYS A 861 -17.19 2.61 3.07
N THR A 862 -17.13 3.60 3.97
CA THR A 862 -18.01 3.69 5.15
C THR A 862 -19.48 3.80 4.74
N VAL A 863 -19.80 4.61 3.72
CA VAL A 863 -21.16 4.79 3.22
C VAL A 863 -21.73 3.49 2.63
N ILE A 864 -20.90 2.74 1.90
CA ILE A 864 -21.31 1.48 1.27
C ILE A 864 -21.12 0.24 2.18
N SER A 865 -20.65 0.42 3.41
CA SER A 865 -20.35 -0.65 4.38
C SER A 865 -19.33 -1.68 3.88
N VAL A 866 -18.29 -1.23 3.20
CA VAL A 866 -17.15 -2.03 2.71
C VAL A 866 -15.90 -1.69 3.51
N GLN A 867 -15.00 -2.64 3.75
CA GLN A 867 -13.73 -2.37 4.44
C GLN A 867 -12.64 -1.95 3.45
N LEU A 868 -11.99 -0.81 3.71
CA LEU A 868 -10.82 -0.37 2.95
C LEU A 868 -9.52 -0.90 3.58
N LEU A 869 -8.71 -1.58 2.79
CA LEU A 869 -7.37 -2.05 3.16
C LEU A 869 -6.32 -1.34 2.30
N ARG A 870 -5.13 -1.13 2.87
CA ARG A 870 -3.95 -0.61 2.18
C ARG A 870 -2.74 -1.42 2.65
N PRO A 871 -2.08 -2.17 1.76
CA PRO A 871 -0.87 -2.93 2.09
C PRO A 871 0.23 -2.03 2.65
N LYS A 872 1.20 -2.60 3.38
CA LYS A 872 2.28 -1.81 3.99
C LYS A 872 3.09 -1.00 2.96
N TYR A 873 3.29 -1.55 1.76
CA TYR A 873 3.98 -0.85 0.68
C TYR A 873 3.17 -0.97 -0.62
N PRO A 874 2.14 -0.14 -0.82
CA PRO A 874 1.21 -0.28 -1.94
C PRO A 874 1.89 0.01 -3.29
N GLN A 875 2.90 0.89 -3.31
CA GLN A 875 3.69 1.27 -4.48
C GLN A 875 4.53 0.13 -5.10
N THR A 876 4.83 -0.93 -4.33
CA THR A 876 5.61 -2.08 -4.81
C THR A 876 4.75 -3.32 -5.03
N ALA A 877 3.42 -3.22 -4.88
CA ALA A 877 2.50 -4.34 -5.01
C ALA A 877 2.61 -5.03 -6.38
N VAL A 878 2.66 -4.25 -7.46
CA VAL A 878 2.84 -4.77 -8.84
C VAL A 878 4.15 -5.57 -8.96
N MET A 879 5.29 -4.99 -8.55
CA MET A 879 6.57 -5.72 -8.61
C MET A 879 6.59 -6.98 -7.75
N ARG A 880 6.04 -6.93 -6.53
CA ARG A 880 5.94 -8.10 -5.64
C ARG A 880 5.09 -9.20 -6.25
N GLY A 881 3.96 -8.83 -6.83
CA GLY A 881 3.03 -9.77 -7.44
C GLY A 881 3.62 -10.49 -8.65
N ALA A 882 4.34 -9.73 -9.48
CA ALA A 882 5.07 -10.30 -10.61
C ALA A 882 6.19 -11.24 -10.16
N ALA A 883 6.94 -10.90 -9.11
CA ALA A 883 7.96 -11.77 -8.55
C ALA A 883 7.34 -13.03 -7.92
N LEU A 884 6.25 -12.89 -7.17
CA LEU A 884 5.47 -14.00 -6.62
C LEU A 884 4.98 -14.94 -7.72
N ARG A 885 4.48 -14.38 -8.82
CA ARG A 885 4.05 -15.14 -9.97
C ARG A 885 5.19 -15.97 -10.55
N ALA A 886 6.35 -15.36 -10.74
CA ALA A 886 7.53 -16.03 -11.28
C ALA A 886 8.05 -17.15 -10.34
N MET A 887 8.01 -16.92 -9.02
CA MET A 887 8.48 -17.87 -8.01
C MET A 887 7.58 -19.11 -7.88
N GLN A 888 6.26 -18.93 -7.87
CA GLN A 888 5.34 -19.99 -7.45
C GLN A 888 4.89 -20.94 -8.57
N ASP A 889 5.28 -20.69 -9.83
CA ASP A 889 4.79 -21.43 -11.02
C ASP A 889 3.25 -21.62 -11.01
N ILE A 890 2.53 -20.71 -10.33
CA ILE A 890 1.07 -20.69 -10.25
C ILE A 890 0.60 -20.13 -11.59
N ASN A 891 0.56 -20.99 -12.59
CA ASN A 891 -0.21 -20.73 -13.77
C ASN A 891 -1.70 -20.81 -13.38
N PRO A 892 -2.52 -19.76 -13.62
CA PRO A 892 -3.97 -19.85 -13.51
C PRO A 892 -4.34 -21.03 -14.39
N LYS A 893 -4.95 -22.04 -13.78
CA LYS A 893 -5.37 -23.25 -14.49
C LYS A 893 -6.34 -22.92 -15.64
N ILE A 894 -6.94 -21.72 -15.61
CA ILE A 894 -7.88 -21.23 -16.61
C ILE A 894 -7.55 -19.76 -16.89
N ARG A 895 -7.04 -19.47 -18.10
CA ARG A 895 -7.01 -18.11 -18.67
C ARG A 895 -8.24 -17.95 -19.56
N ARG A 896 -8.77 -16.73 -19.73
CA ARG A 896 -9.91 -16.46 -20.64
C ARG A 896 -9.52 -15.46 -21.71
N HIS A 897 -10.06 -15.62 -22.92
CA HIS A 897 -9.85 -14.71 -24.05
C HIS A 897 -10.44 -13.32 -23.73
N ARG A 898 -9.62 -12.27 -23.87
CA ARG A 898 -10.03 -10.89 -23.56
C ARG A 898 -10.77 -10.19 -24.70
N ARG A 899 -10.81 -10.81 -25.88
CA ARG A 899 -11.36 -10.27 -27.13
C ARG A 899 -12.03 -11.37 -27.92
N HIS A 900 -12.96 -10.97 -28.78
CA HIS A 900 -13.41 -11.82 -29.87
C HIS A 900 -12.31 -11.88 -30.94
N TYR A 901 -12.06 -13.05 -31.52
CA TYR A 901 -11.15 -13.22 -32.67
C TYR A 901 -11.86 -13.98 -33.78
N GLY A 902 -11.77 -13.45 -34.99
CA GLY A 902 -12.57 -13.93 -36.10
C GLY A 902 -12.11 -13.41 -37.45
N VAL A 903 -12.80 -13.87 -38.49
CA VAL A 903 -12.54 -13.48 -39.87
C VAL A 903 -13.80 -12.91 -40.49
N VAL A 904 -13.63 -12.17 -41.58
CA VAL A 904 -14.76 -11.71 -42.39
C VAL A 904 -15.11 -12.77 -43.42
N THR A 905 -16.40 -13.05 -43.57
CA THR A 905 -16.89 -13.95 -44.60
C THR A 905 -18.22 -13.49 -45.17
N ASN A 906 -18.61 -14.11 -46.29
CA ASN A 906 -19.92 -13.93 -46.88
C ASN A 906 -20.90 -14.92 -46.24
N MET A 907 -22.02 -14.44 -45.73
CA MET A 907 -23.07 -15.28 -45.14
C MET A 907 -24.43 -14.97 -45.75
N LEU A 908 -25.42 -15.84 -45.52
CA LEU A 908 -26.77 -15.67 -46.06
C LEU A 908 -27.34 -14.29 -45.70
N PHE A 909 -27.89 -13.60 -46.70
CA PHE A 909 -28.49 -12.28 -46.51
C PHE A 909 -29.83 -12.40 -45.77
N ARG A 910 -29.97 -11.67 -44.66
CA ARG A 910 -31.19 -11.60 -43.86
C ARG A 910 -31.94 -10.33 -44.21
N GLU A 911 -33.07 -10.48 -44.90
CA GLU A 911 -33.92 -9.35 -45.28
C GLU A 911 -34.43 -8.61 -44.02
N GLY A 912 -34.28 -7.28 -44.00
CA GLY A 912 -34.69 -6.43 -42.89
C GLY A 912 -33.67 -6.31 -41.74
N ILE A 913 -32.60 -7.10 -41.74
CA ILE A 913 -31.51 -7.04 -40.74
C ILE A 913 -30.23 -6.55 -41.41
N ASP A 914 -29.79 -7.23 -42.49
CA ASP A 914 -28.56 -6.91 -43.18
C ASP A 914 -28.74 -5.72 -44.13
N ARG A 915 -27.69 -4.90 -44.28
CA ARG A 915 -27.73 -3.72 -45.15
C ARG A 915 -27.85 -4.14 -46.61
N ARG A 916 -28.88 -3.64 -47.31
CA ARG A 916 -29.09 -3.95 -48.74
C ARG A 916 -27.89 -3.62 -49.64
N SER A 917 -27.05 -2.65 -49.25
CA SER A 917 -25.81 -2.31 -49.96
C SER A 917 -24.75 -3.41 -49.94
N GLN A 918 -24.78 -4.30 -48.94
CA GLN A 918 -23.86 -5.44 -48.81
C GLN A 918 -24.43 -6.73 -49.44
N ARG A 919 -25.66 -6.67 -50.00
CA ARG A 919 -26.33 -7.81 -50.62
C ARG A 919 -25.76 -8.10 -52.01
N PHE A 920 -25.44 -9.36 -52.28
CA PHE A 920 -25.11 -9.84 -53.62
C PHE A 920 -25.70 -11.23 -53.86
N TYR A 921 -25.95 -11.60 -55.11
CA TYR A 921 -26.41 -12.96 -55.43
C TYR A 921 -25.20 -13.86 -55.65
N SER A 922 -25.15 -15.00 -54.94
CA SER A 922 -24.15 -16.04 -55.16
C SER A 922 -24.78 -17.17 -55.96
N ALA A 923 -24.33 -17.35 -57.20
CA ALA A 923 -24.76 -18.46 -58.05
C ALA A 923 -24.23 -19.82 -57.55
N THR A 924 -23.11 -19.83 -56.83
CA THR A 924 -22.48 -21.05 -56.30
C THR A 924 -23.16 -21.56 -55.03
N GLU A 925 -23.58 -20.66 -54.14
CA GLU A 925 -24.31 -20.98 -52.90
C GLU A 925 -25.84 -20.97 -53.09
N GLY A 926 -26.35 -20.44 -54.20
CA GLY A 926 -27.78 -20.47 -54.55
C GLY A 926 -28.65 -19.54 -53.71
N GLY A 927 -28.37 -18.22 -53.74
CA GLY A 927 -29.21 -17.23 -53.06
C GLY A 927 -28.53 -15.88 -52.84
N TYR A 928 -29.23 -14.95 -52.19
CA TYR A 928 -28.64 -13.68 -51.75
C TYR A 928 -27.77 -13.87 -50.51
N GLN A 929 -26.54 -13.36 -50.59
CA GLN A 929 -25.52 -13.35 -49.55
C GLN A 929 -25.22 -11.90 -49.14
N CYS A 930 -24.71 -11.71 -47.92
CA CYS A 930 -24.25 -10.45 -47.35
C CYS A 930 -22.73 -10.49 -47.24
N ARG A 931 -22.06 -9.45 -47.76
CA ARG A 931 -20.61 -9.24 -47.58
C ARG A 931 -20.31 -8.73 -46.18
N ASP A 932 -19.04 -8.82 -45.81
CA ASP A 932 -18.45 -8.15 -44.64
C ASP A 932 -19.06 -8.54 -43.28
N ARG A 933 -19.57 -9.77 -43.16
CA ARG A 933 -20.08 -10.31 -41.89
C ARG A 933 -18.96 -10.97 -41.09
N MET A 934 -18.98 -10.71 -39.78
CA MET A 934 -18.00 -11.27 -38.86
C MET A 934 -18.33 -12.72 -38.51
N LEU A 935 -17.34 -13.60 -38.67
CA LEU A 935 -17.33 -14.95 -38.16
C LEU A 935 -16.33 -15.04 -37.01
N TRP A 936 -16.83 -14.93 -35.78
CA TRP A 936 -16.03 -15.08 -34.57
C TRP A 936 -15.77 -16.56 -34.29
N LEU A 937 -14.50 -16.93 -34.29
CA LEU A 937 -14.02 -18.29 -33.97
C LEU A 937 -13.77 -18.45 -32.46
N ILE A 938 -13.41 -17.35 -31.80
CA ILE A 938 -13.18 -17.25 -30.36
C ILE A 938 -13.96 -16.05 -29.85
N HIS A 939 -14.65 -16.22 -28.72
CA HIS A 939 -15.37 -15.14 -28.06
C HIS A 939 -14.62 -14.62 -26.83
N LYS A 940 -14.81 -13.33 -26.53
CA LYS A 940 -14.40 -12.76 -25.24
C LYS A 940 -15.05 -13.57 -24.12
N GLY A 941 -14.23 -13.99 -23.15
CA GLY A 941 -14.61 -14.86 -22.04
C GLY A 941 -14.35 -16.35 -22.27
N ASP A 942 -14.05 -16.80 -23.50
CA ASP A 942 -13.76 -18.21 -23.78
C ASP A 942 -12.51 -18.69 -23.02
N GLU A 943 -12.52 -19.91 -22.49
CA GLU A 943 -11.39 -20.48 -21.76
C GLU A 943 -10.24 -20.87 -22.70
N MET A 944 -9.04 -20.38 -22.39
CA MET A 944 -7.77 -20.68 -23.06
C MET A 944 -7.21 -22.01 -22.57
N LEU A 945 -7.73 -23.11 -23.10
CA LEU A 945 -7.23 -24.44 -22.80
C LEU A 945 -6.02 -24.79 -23.69
N PRO A 946 -4.97 -25.48 -23.19
CA PRO A 946 -3.81 -25.87 -23.99
C PRO A 946 -4.15 -26.67 -25.26
N GLN A 947 -5.24 -27.42 -25.22
CA GLN A 947 -5.77 -28.23 -26.32
C GLN A 947 -6.86 -27.53 -27.14
N MET A 948 -7.11 -26.23 -26.90
CA MET A 948 -8.18 -25.50 -27.57
C MET A 948 -7.93 -25.42 -29.07
N LYS A 949 -8.93 -25.87 -29.82
CA LYS A 949 -9.01 -25.81 -31.28
C LYS A 949 -10.42 -25.38 -31.67
N ARG A 950 -10.52 -24.37 -32.54
CA ARG A 950 -11.79 -23.89 -33.13
C ARG A 950 -11.62 -23.91 -34.64
N GLU A 951 -12.61 -24.43 -35.34
CA GLU A 951 -12.57 -24.56 -36.79
C GLU A 951 -13.81 -23.94 -37.42
N ALA A 952 -13.62 -23.23 -38.52
CA ALA A 952 -14.67 -22.77 -39.40
C ALA A 952 -14.41 -23.32 -40.80
N ARG A 953 -15.45 -23.83 -41.44
CA ARG A 953 -15.40 -24.25 -42.84
C ARG A 953 -15.96 -23.14 -43.70
N LEU A 954 -15.18 -22.73 -44.69
CA LEU A 954 -15.52 -21.67 -45.62
C LEU A 954 -15.50 -22.25 -47.03
N ASN A 955 -16.57 -22.00 -47.78
CA ASN A 955 -16.65 -22.38 -49.18
C ASN A 955 -16.11 -21.26 -50.05
N PHE A 956 -15.13 -21.59 -50.89
CA PHE A 956 -14.52 -20.66 -51.83
C PHE A 956 -14.85 -21.03 -53.26
N SER A 957 -15.22 -20.01 -54.05
CA SER A 957 -15.39 -20.12 -55.48
C SER A 957 -14.16 -19.56 -56.19
N LEU A 958 -13.33 -20.43 -56.75
CA LEU A 958 -12.14 -20.07 -57.52
C LEU A 958 -12.49 -19.96 -59.00
N THR A 959 -12.03 -18.89 -59.65
CA THR A 959 -12.13 -18.67 -61.11
C THR A 959 -10.75 -18.75 -61.75
N GLU A 960 -10.68 -19.08 -63.05
CA GLU A 960 -9.40 -19.15 -63.80
C GLU A 960 -8.57 -17.84 -63.73
N ASP A 961 -9.20 -16.69 -63.50
CA ASP A 961 -8.55 -15.37 -63.41
C ASP A 961 -7.87 -15.05 -62.05
N ASN A 962 -8.24 -15.74 -60.96
CA ASN A 962 -7.78 -15.46 -59.58
C ASN A 962 -7.04 -16.67 -58.97
N MET A 963 -6.46 -17.51 -59.81
CA MET A 963 -5.87 -18.75 -59.32
C MET A 963 -4.63 -18.47 -58.44
N TRP A 964 -4.60 -19.22 -57.34
CA TRP A 964 -3.45 -19.53 -56.49
C TRP A 964 -3.24 -18.70 -55.23
N ARG A 965 -3.82 -17.52 -55.02
CA ARG A 965 -3.69 -16.85 -53.70
C ARG A 965 -4.98 -16.24 -53.20
N TYR A 966 -5.34 -16.58 -51.96
CA TYR A 966 -6.43 -15.97 -51.24
C TYR A 966 -5.92 -15.32 -49.97
N GLU A 967 -6.41 -14.12 -49.71
CA GLU A 967 -6.02 -13.33 -48.57
C GLU A 967 -7.21 -13.23 -47.60
N THR A 968 -6.96 -13.54 -46.33
CA THR A 968 -7.93 -13.32 -45.26
C THR A 968 -7.28 -12.45 -44.19
N GLU A 969 -7.96 -11.38 -43.82
CA GLU A 969 -7.64 -10.63 -42.61
C GLU A 969 -8.30 -11.28 -41.39
N LEU A 970 -7.55 -11.34 -40.31
CA LEU A 970 -8.05 -11.66 -38.99
C LEU A 970 -8.37 -10.38 -38.25
N TYR A 971 -9.51 -10.37 -37.56
CA TYR A 971 -9.98 -9.26 -36.78
C TYR A 971 -10.11 -9.62 -35.31
N ALA A 972 -10.00 -8.60 -34.46
CA ALA A 972 -10.30 -8.66 -33.05
C ALA A 972 -11.32 -7.58 -32.64
N CYS A 973 -12.07 -7.83 -31.57
CA CYS A 973 -12.94 -6.83 -30.96
C CYS A 973 -12.92 -6.95 -29.43
N SER A 974 -12.79 -5.82 -28.74
CA SER A 974 -12.74 -5.75 -27.26
C SER A 974 -14.09 -5.50 -26.59
N SER A 975 -15.14 -5.19 -27.38
CA SER A 975 -16.52 -5.03 -26.89
C SER A 975 -17.00 -6.29 -26.17
N ASP A 976 -17.87 -6.13 -25.17
CA ASP A 976 -18.51 -7.27 -24.49
C ASP A 976 -19.49 -8.01 -25.40
N ARG A 977 -20.09 -7.29 -26.35
CA ARG A 977 -20.97 -7.86 -27.35
C ARG A 977 -20.24 -7.91 -28.69
N ALA A 978 -20.05 -9.12 -29.20
CA ALA A 978 -19.43 -9.37 -30.50
C ALA A 978 -20.22 -8.67 -31.64
N PRO A 979 -19.61 -7.71 -32.37
CA PRO A 979 -20.26 -7.08 -33.51
C PRO A 979 -20.53 -8.07 -34.64
N GLU A 980 -21.63 -7.89 -35.39
CA GLU A 980 -21.97 -8.78 -36.51
C GLU A 980 -21.32 -8.39 -37.85
N HIS A 981 -20.80 -7.17 -37.96
CA HIS A 981 -20.27 -6.60 -39.20
C HIS A 981 -18.86 -6.01 -39.01
N ARG A 982 -18.06 -6.05 -40.07
CA ARG A 982 -16.66 -5.55 -40.09
C ARG A 982 -16.54 -4.05 -39.85
N ASP A 983 -17.52 -3.27 -40.30
CA ASP A 983 -17.52 -1.81 -40.28
C ASP A 983 -17.89 -1.21 -38.92
N ASP A 984 -18.11 -2.05 -37.91
CA ASP A 984 -18.26 -1.60 -36.53
C ASP A 984 -16.93 -0.98 -36.04
N PRO A 985 -16.96 0.22 -35.43
CA PRO A 985 -15.76 0.93 -35.00
C PRO A 985 -14.93 0.18 -33.94
N GLY A 986 -15.51 -0.81 -33.25
CA GLY A 986 -14.81 -1.65 -32.30
C GLY A 986 -14.03 -2.83 -32.90
N VAL A 987 -14.10 -3.04 -34.23
CA VAL A 987 -13.45 -4.14 -34.93
C VAL A 987 -12.13 -3.67 -35.54
N GLU A 988 -11.01 -4.27 -35.12
CA GLU A 988 -9.65 -3.94 -35.57
C GLU A 988 -9.00 -5.13 -36.29
N SER A 989 -8.26 -4.86 -37.38
CA SER A 989 -7.47 -5.88 -38.10
C SER A 989 -6.19 -6.18 -37.31
N VAL A 990 -5.93 -7.45 -37.00
CA VAL A 990 -4.83 -7.89 -36.12
C VAL A 990 -3.85 -8.84 -36.80
N GLY A 991 -4.13 -9.26 -38.02
CA GLY A 991 -3.27 -10.14 -38.77
C GLY A 991 -3.83 -10.47 -40.14
N ARG A 992 -2.99 -11.06 -40.98
CA ARG A 992 -3.35 -11.45 -42.34
C ARG A 992 -2.75 -12.80 -42.64
N ILE A 993 -3.52 -13.66 -43.30
CA ILE A 993 -3.07 -14.94 -43.83
C ILE A 993 -3.24 -14.93 -45.34
N VAL A 994 -2.19 -15.32 -46.06
CA VAL A 994 -2.22 -15.51 -47.52
C VAL A 994 -2.10 -16.99 -47.80
N THR A 995 -3.20 -17.59 -48.24
CA THR A 995 -3.30 -19.00 -48.57
C THR A 995 -2.96 -19.21 -50.04
N ASP A 996 -1.88 -19.95 -50.30
CA ASP A 996 -1.48 -20.32 -51.65
C ASP A 996 -2.08 -21.68 -52.05
N PHE A 997 -2.93 -21.69 -53.06
CA PHE A 997 -3.61 -22.90 -53.55
C PHE A 997 -2.83 -23.65 -54.62
N SER A 998 -1.64 -23.18 -55.04
CA SER A 998 -0.83 -23.85 -56.08
C SER A 998 -0.41 -25.27 -55.70
N GLN A 999 -0.33 -25.56 -54.40
CA GLN A 999 0.08 -26.87 -53.88
C GLN A 999 -1.10 -27.80 -53.53
N VAL A 1000 -2.35 -27.38 -53.77
CA VAL A 1000 -3.53 -28.22 -53.50
C VAL A 1000 -3.67 -29.31 -54.55
N ASP A 1001 -3.87 -30.55 -54.11
CA ASP A 1001 -4.19 -31.66 -55.02
C ASP A 1001 -5.47 -31.35 -55.78
N ARG A 1002 -5.37 -31.35 -57.12
CA ARG A 1002 -6.46 -31.07 -58.04
C ARG A 1002 -7.60 -32.08 -57.92
N SER A 1003 -7.37 -33.25 -57.33
CA SER A 1003 -8.41 -34.24 -57.04
C SER A 1003 -9.45 -33.75 -56.01
N LEU A 1004 -9.08 -32.80 -55.15
CA LEU A 1004 -9.95 -32.22 -54.12
C LEU A 1004 -10.85 -31.08 -54.65
N LEU A 1005 -10.61 -30.64 -55.89
CA LEU A 1005 -11.31 -29.54 -56.54
C LEU A 1005 -12.63 -30.02 -57.17
N ARG A 1006 -13.77 -29.58 -56.62
CA ARG A 1006 -15.08 -29.88 -57.19
C ARG A 1006 -15.47 -28.79 -58.18
N PHE A 1007 -15.42 -29.10 -59.47
CA PHE A 1007 -15.79 -28.15 -60.53
C PHE A 1007 -17.30 -28.11 -60.73
N LYS A 1008 -17.88 -26.92 -60.71
CA LYS A 1008 -19.25 -26.66 -61.19
C LYS A 1008 -19.18 -25.68 -62.35
N ARG A 1009 -19.89 -25.95 -63.45
CA ARG A 1009 -20.07 -24.97 -64.53
C ARG A 1009 -21.12 -23.97 -64.10
N ASP A 1010 -20.72 -22.70 -63.98
CA ASP A 1010 -21.66 -21.62 -63.75
C ASP A 1010 -22.18 -21.12 -65.09
N TYR A 1011 -23.48 -21.25 -65.32
CA TYR A 1011 -24.11 -20.93 -66.61
C TYR A 1011 -24.59 -19.47 -66.68
N LEU A 1012 -24.51 -18.72 -65.57
CA LEU A 1012 -25.00 -17.33 -65.47
C LEU A 1012 -23.96 -16.27 -65.89
N VAL A 1013 -22.67 -16.63 -65.91
CA VAL A 1013 -21.57 -15.71 -66.30
C VAL A 1013 -20.72 -16.40 -67.37
N ILE A 1014 -21.09 -16.21 -68.64
CA ILE A 1014 -20.29 -16.46 -69.86
C ILE A 1014 -19.16 -17.49 -69.68
N GLY A 1015 -19.49 -18.78 -69.67
CA GLY A 1015 -18.53 -19.88 -69.89
C GLY A 1015 -17.37 -20.06 -68.90
N ARG A 1016 -17.33 -19.34 -67.78
CA ARG A 1016 -16.25 -19.45 -66.79
C ARG A 1016 -16.39 -20.73 -65.97
N LYS A 1017 -15.33 -21.54 -65.91
CA LYS A 1017 -15.26 -22.68 -64.99
C LYS A 1017 -14.96 -22.16 -63.58
N THR A 1018 -15.89 -22.40 -62.67
CA THR A 1018 -15.71 -22.13 -61.24
C THR A 1018 -15.43 -23.43 -60.49
N CYS A 1019 -14.41 -23.43 -59.65
CA CYS A 1019 -14.15 -24.52 -58.73
C CYS A 1019 -14.64 -24.15 -57.34
N MET A 1020 -15.34 -25.07 -56.68
CA MET A 1020 -15.63 -24.97 -55.26
C MET A 1020 -14.58 -25.72 -54.45
N LEU A 1021 -13.99 -25.01 -53.50
CA LEU A 1021 -13.02 -25.51 -52.55
C LEU A 1021 -13.53 -25.25 -51.14
N GLU A 1022 -13.54 -26.28 -50.29
CA GLU A 1022 -13.77 -26.11 -48.85
C GLU A 1022 -12.44 -25.83 -48.17
N LEU A 1023 -12.28 -24.62 -47.63
CA LEU A 1023 -11.16 -24.24 -46.80
C LEU A 1023 -11.58 -24.34 -45.33
N THR A 1024 -10.83 -25.08 -44.53
CA THR A 1024 -10.97 -25.04 -43.08
C THR A 1024 -10.00 -24.03 -42.51
N LEU A 1025 -10.53 -22.99 -41.87
CA LEU A 1025 -9.74 -22.13 -41.00
C LEU A 1025 -9.74 -22.71 -39.60
N ARG A 1026 -8.56 -22.93 -39.05
CA ARG A 1026 -8.35 -23.52 -37.72
C ARG A 1026 -7.63 -22.51 -36.87
N MET A 1027 -8.23 -22.15 -35.73
CA MET A 1027 -7.57 -21.35 -34.71
C MET A 1027 -7.21 -22.24 -33.52
N LYS A 1028 -5.93 -22.22 -33.13
CA LYS A 1028 -5.38 -23.05 -32.05
C LYS A 1028 -4.64 -22.17 -31.05
N TYR A 1029 -4.83 -22.43 -29.76
CA TYR A 1029 -4.01 -21.80 -28.72
C TYR A 1029 -2.70 -22.56 -28.52
N ARG A 1030 -1.57 -21.85 -28.55
CA ARG A 1030 -0.23 -22.38 -28.31
C ARG A 1030 0.17 -22.11 -26.86
N SER A 1031 -0.09 -23.05 -25.97
CA SER A 1031 0.17 -22.90 -24.53
C SER A 1031 1.62 -22.55 -24.15
N GLN A 1032 2.59 -22.97 -24.96
CA GLN A 1032 4.03 -22.74 -24.71
C GLN A 1032 4.45 -21.30 -25.00
N THR A 1033 3.87 -20.66 -26.02
CA THR A 1033 4.21 -19.27 -26.39
C THR A 1033 3.12 -18.27 -26.02
N GLY A 1034 1.93 -18.76 -25.66
CA GLY A 1034 0.77 -17.93 -25.37
C GLY A 1034 0.02 -17.47 -26.61
N ASP A 1035 0.30 -17.98 -27.81
CA ASP A 1035 -0.21 -17.40 -29.06
C ASP A 1035 -1.49 -18.06 -29.58
N LEU A 1036 -2.22 -17.38 -30.46
CA LEU A 1036 -3.19 -17.98 -31.36
C LEU A 1036 -2.51 -18.28 -32.68
N GLU A 1037 -2.61 -19.52 -33.14
CA GLU A 1037 -2.20 -19.91 -34.47
C GLU A 1037 -3.45 -20.03 -35.33
N LEU A 1038 -3.53 -19.26 -36.42
CA LEU A 1038 -4.53 -19.43 -37.47
C LEU A 1038 -3.91 -20.21 -38.62
N THR A 1039 -4.45 -21.39 -38.89
CA THR A 1039 -4.03 -22.26 -39.98
C THR A 1039 -5.12 -22.36 -41.04
N SER A 1040 -4.75 -22.28 -42.31
CA SER A 1040 -5.65 -22.56 -43.43
C SER A 1040 -5.40 -23.99 -43.95
N LEU A 1041 -6.45 -24.81 -44.02
CA LEU A 1041 -6.35 -26.20 -44.46
C LEU A 1041 -7.32 -26.54 -45.59
N VAL A 1042 -6.90 -27.45 -46.47
CA VAL A 1042 -7.77 -28.14 -47.42
C VAL A 1042 -7.66 -29.63 -47.15
N GLY A 1043 -8.75 -30.26 -46.72
CA GLY A 1043 -8.68 -31.60 -46.11
C GLY A 1043 -7.78 -31.57 -44.87
N ASP A 1044 -6.73 -32.41 -44.84
CA ASP A 1044 -5.72 -32.44 -43.77
C ASP A 1044 -4.42 -31.69 -44.13
N ALA A 1045 -4.31 -31.16 -45.35
CA ALA A 1045 -3.12 -30.44 -45.80
C ALA A 1045 -3.13 -28.99 -45.31
N VAL A 1046 -2.06 -28.59 -44.61
CA VAL A 1046 -1.82 -27.21 -44.18
C VAL A 1046 -1.24 -26.42 -45.36
N LEU A 1047 -1.91 -25.35 -45.75
CA LEU A 1047 -1.49 -24.50 -46.88
C LEU A 1047 -0.78 -23.22 -46.42
N SER A 1048 -1.21 -22.66 -45.29
CA SER A 1048 -0.59 -21.47 -44.69
C SER A 1048 -0.91 -21.43 -43.21
N THR A 1049 -0.02 -20.78 -42.45
CA THR A 1049 -0.15 -20.56 -41.02
C THR A 1049 0.21 -19.11 -40.73
N ALA A 1050 -0.62 -18.45 -39.94
CA ALA A 1050 -0.34 -17.13 -39.37
C ALA A 1050 -0.34 -17.27 -37.85
N ILE A 1051 0.71 -16.76 -37.20
CA ILE A 1051 0.79 -16.73 -35.74
C ILE A 1051 0.35 -15.35 -35.29
N ILE A 1052 -0.71 -15.33 -34.49
CA ILE A 1052 -1.24 -14.16 -33.82
C ILE A 1052 -0.75 -14.26 -32.39
N ASN A 1053 0.25 -13.46 -32.11
CA ASN A 1053 0.86 -13.56 -30.82
C ASN A 1053 -0.01 -12.87 -29.77
N LEU A 1054 -0.67 -13.65 -28.91
CA LEU A 1054 -1.46 -13.05 -27.82
C LEU A 1054 -0.53 -12.48 -26.73
N SER A 1055 0.76 -12.85 -26.76
CA SER A 1055 1.84 -12.28 -25.94
C SER A 1055 2.62 -11.13 -26.63
N GLY A 1056 2.24 -10.74 -27.84
CA GLY A 1056 2.92 -9.73 -28.67
C GLY A 1056 4.32 -10.12 -29.18
N ILE A 1057 4.46 -11.02 -30.15
CA ILE A 1057 5.65 -11.27 -31.01
C ILE A 1057 5.13 -11.57 -32.41
N VAL A 1058 5.11 -10.57 -33.28
CA VAL A 1058 4.89 -10.78 -34.72
C VAL A 1058 6.26 -11.03 -35.34
N ASP A 1059 6.63 -12.28 -35.60
CA ASP A 1059 7.64 -12.54 -36.61
C ASP A 1059 6.94 -12.46 -37.97
N SER A 1060 7.36 -11.48 -38.78
CA SER A 1060 7.07 -11.37 -40.20
C SER A 1060 7.82 -12.42 -41.01
#